data_AF-A0A7X6YCC5-F1
#
_entry.id   AF-A0A7X6YCC5-F1
#
_cell.length_a   1.000
_cell.length_b   1.000
_cell.length_c   1.000
_cell.angle_alpha   90.00
_cell.angle_beta   90.00
_cell.angle_gamma   90.00
#
_symmetry.space_group_name_H-M   'P 1'
#
loop_
_entity.id
_entity.type
_entity.pdbx_description
1 polymer ?
#
loop_
_entity_poly.entity_id
_entity_poly.type
_entity_poly.pdbx_seq_one_letter_code
_entity_poly.pdbx_strand_id
1 'polypeptide(L)'
;RLFRHAQTYAVNLADEIGADEAYVGFAAGTGGAWGAHTITDFTFDNDAAGLRPAAIPHRLGGAFTLGAEETLSVALRPTAAQSAFALGPLAYSAGAALGISAASADAIPVPAALPAITLADQPLWALSGSARWLPDGTLAHTIAANSQPAGTSQTTNRYPVAGSWTARIGYAFGEASSLPADYIQFRLTNADKVFAVQWRYYDGSIHSTRLKIVSNTVTTVITDDIAPVTLTNRIPATFILGYDAPAKMLTVTSIQDGVGTNVTAISDINIAAVLGTTEAYVGFNGATGGQWTENIITDFSFTPLSASDLMPMPSPNAPVSLAFDSYSGTGALAVRGGTLNLPGDIGRPTANLAVKLEDGAGLLLGKASLAPLDSALGTRSDWLFSALGKWAPGGAMQFCAAINNTNGTVTSTRRVRVSDAWTCTFDYTWGAGMNFPADAFCMFLHNDPRGPGYAQGNVLSAGFLGMQNSVGVRWYFYPGNTTGEKNRVAIGYNGTFLADSRQLYEPVLFYSNAVTRVTVQYDPVAKTLTSIIGNDGPRSDTLNPSREFRAVTNVFTDVDIAQRVGGEYAYVGFGGGTGGVNAEMRVRDVRFASDAPSDAMSAVASLASLELPAGATGLVMLDSPVPDGTFNMPALALGDGAALALAAHDSFLPTLALGTVALDGEGAFDVAASARCNAGSVTGVGPLVKRGAGTLALAGATADYAGDTRLEAGTLALDAARLPRATDLHVSTGATLSLAFTGKQYVHALYVDGAPMPGGVYTAAKAAWITGPGTLVVTYPPVGSMLFLK
;
A
#
# COMPACT_ATOMS: atom_id res chain seq x y z
N ARG A 1 11.71 -19.11 30.17
CA ARG A 1 12.63 -19.87 29.28
C ARG A 1 11.90 -20.00 27.94
N LEU A 2 12.28 -19.23 26.92
CA LEU A 2 11.76 -19.39 25.57
C LEU A 2 12.50 -20.56 24.92
N PHE A 3 11.80 -21.68 24.70
CA PHE A 3 12.27 -22.73 23.81
C PHE A 3 11.85 -22.32 22.39
N ARG A 4 12.83 -22.05 21.52
CA ARG A 4 12.57 -22.05 20.07
C ARG A 4 12.84 -23.46 19.58
N HIS A 5 11.80 -24.10 19.05
CA HIS A 5 11.86 -25.43 18.45
C HIS A 5 11.37 -25.31 17.01
N ALA A 6 12.17 -25.73 16.05
CA ALA A 6 11.83 -25.74 14.64
C ALA A 6 11.99 -27.17 14.13
N GLN A 7 10.98 -27.67 13.41
CA GLN A 7 11.04 -28.95 12.71
C GLN A 7 10.53 -28.78 11.28
N THR A 8 11.14 -29.52 10.38
CA THR A 8 10.79 -29.56 8.96
C THR A 8 10.37 -30.97 8.62
N TYR A 9 9.25 -31.12 7.93
CA TYR A 9 8.76 -32.39 7.44
C TYR A 9 8.61 -32.32 5.92
N ALA A 10 9.07 -33.34 5.22
CA ALA A 10 8.77 -33.51 3.80
C ALA A 10 7.46 -34.30 3.70
N VAL A 11 6.37 -33.63 3.36
CA VAL A 11 5.03 -34.23 3.23
C VAL A 11 4.29 -33.61 2.06
N ASN A 12 3.58 -34.42 1.28
CA ASN A 12 2.63 -33.92 0.29
C ASN A 12 1.25 -33.80 0.96
N LEU A 13 0.92 -32.61 1.46
CA LEU A 13 -0.31 -32.40 2.24
C LEU A 13 -1.57 -32.66 1.42
N ALA A 14 -1.58 -32.38 0.11
CA ALA A 14 -2.74 -32.63 -0.75
C ALA A 14 -3.06 -34.13 -0.86
N ASP A 15 -2.03 -34.97 -0.99
CA ASP A 15 -2.19 -36.43 -1.03
C ASP A 15 -2.63 -36.99 0.34
N GLU A 16 -2.08 -36.47 1.44
CA GLU A 16 -2.40 -36.94 2.80
C GLU A 16 -3.80 -36.50 3.26
N ILE A 17 -4.25 -35.32 2.84
CA ILE A 17 -5.57 -34.77 3.19
C ILE A 17 -6.64 -35.23 2.17
N GLY A 18 -6.23 -35.57 0.95
CA GLY A 18 -7.11 -35.98 -0.15
C GLY A 18 -7.84 -34.81 -0.82
N ALA A 19 -7.39 -33.57 -0.63
CA ALA A 19 -7.93 -32.36 -1.22
C ALA A 19 -6.87 -31.25 -1.29
N ASP A 20 -7.01 -30.33 -2.26
CA ASP A 20 -6.13 -29.18 -2.44
C ASP A 20 -6.41 -28.04 -1.43
N GLU A 21 -7.47 -28.17 -0.62
CA GLU A 21 -7.84 -27.24 0.44
C GLU A 21 -8.10 -27.98 1.76
N ALA A 22 -7.75 -27.34 2.88
CA ALA A 22 -7.94 -27.92 4.21
C ALA A 22 -8.20 -26.84 5.27
N TYR A 23 -8.85 -27.24 6.36
CA TYR A 23 -8.93 -26.40 7.56
C TYR A 23 -7.63 -26.52 8.36
N VAL A 24 -7.07 -25.38 8.75
CA VAL A 24 -5.91 -25.32 9.66
C VAL A 24 -6.37 -25.00 11.08
N GLY A 25 -5.83 -25.72 12.06
CA GLY A 25 -6.21 -25.55 13.45
C GLY A 25 -5.33 -26.35 14.40
N PHE A 26 -5.57 -26.17 15.69
CA PHE A 26 -4.80 -26.82 16.76
C PHE A 26 -5.68 -27.78 17.53
N ALA A 27 -5.14 -28.96 17.82
CA ALA A 27 -5.73 -29.91 18.76
C ALA A 27 -4.79 -30.07 19.97
N ALA A 28 -5.37 -30.17 21.16
CA ALA A 28 -4.63 -30.41 22.40
C ALA A 28 -5.28 -31.56 23.17
N GLY A 29 -4.46 -32.36 23.85
CA GLY A 29 -4.90 -33.44 24.70
C GLY A 29 -4.13 -33.43 26.02
N THR A 30 -4.83 -33.60 27.13
CA THR A 30 -4.21 -33.73 28.44
C THR A 30 -4.29 -35.20 28.86
N GLY A 31 -3.16 -35.90 28.87
CA GLY A 31 -3.06 -37.34 29.16
C GLY A 31 -3.36 -37.72 30.62
N GLY A 32 -4.57 -37.41 31.11
CA GLY A 32 -5.06 -37.74 32.45
C GLY A 32 -4.75 -36.71 33.56
N ALA A 33 -4.19 -35.56 33.23
CA ALA A 33 -3.89 -34.48 34.18
C ALA A 33 -4.48 -33.13 33.73
N TRP A 34 -4.55 -32.14 34.63
CA TRP A 34 -5.10 -30.82 34.31
C TRP A 34 -4.04 -29.95 33.62
N GLY A 35 -4.35 -29.40 32.45
CA GLY A 35 -3.48 -28.50 31.71
C GLY A 35 -4.27 -27.53 30.84
N ALA A 36 -3.89 -26.25 30.85
CA ALA A 36 -4.43 -25.23 29.95
C ALA A 36 -3.41 -24.96 28.84
N HIS A 37 -3.84 -25.10 27.58
CA HIS A 37 -3.01 -24.88 26.42
C HIS A 37 -3.51 -23.61 25.75
N THR A 38 -2.69 -22.57 25.76
CA THR A 38 -3.03 -21.27 25.17
C THR A 38 -2.07 -21.00 24.03
N ILE A 39 -2.64 -20.66 22.88
CA ILE A 39 -1.90 -20.29 21.68
C ILE A 39 -2.16 -18.81 21.47
N THR A 40 -1.08 -18.04 21.41
CA THR A 40 -1.10 -16.62 21.09
C THR A 40 -0.18 -16.44 19.90
N ASP A 41 -0.65 -15.73 18.87
CA ASP A 41 0.09 -15.42 17.64
C ASP A 41 0.32 -16.65 16.73
N PHE A 42 -0.77 -17.14 16.12
CA PHE A 42 -0.71 -18.10 15.02
C PHE A 42 -0.64 -17.38 13.67
N THR A 43 0.39 -17.65 12.90
CA THR A 43 0.50 -17.28 11.49
C THR A 43 0.58 -18.54 10.64
N PHE A 44 -0.16 -18.53 9.53
CA PHE A 44 -0.08 -19.55 8.48
C PHE A 44 0.38 -18.84 7.21
N ASP A 45 1.69 -18.89 6.97
CA ASP A 45 2.30 -18.31 5.79
C ASP A 45 2.36 -19.40 4.72
N ASN A 46 1.65 -19.19 3.61
CA ASN A 46 1.89 -19.96 2.39
C ASN A 46 3.03 -19.27 1.63
N ASP A 47 4.09 -19.99 1.30
CA ASP A 47 5.22 -19.48 0.51
C ASP A 47 4.83 -19.09 -0.94
N ALA A 48 3.55 -19.20 -1.30
CA ALA A 48 3.01 -18.65 -2.54
C ALA A 48 3.16 -17.12 -2.56
N ALA A 49 4.05 -16.63 -3.43
CA ALA A 49 4.30 -15.23 -3.74
C ALA A 49 3.00 -14.41 -3.84
N GLY A 50 2.62 -13.74 -2.74
CA GLY A 50 1.46 -12.88 -2.70
C GLY A 50 1.64 -11.68 -3.64
N LEU A 51 0.64 -11.39 -4.45
CA LEU A 51 0.56 -10.18 -5.28
C LEU A 51 0.90 -8.91 -4.47
N ARG A 52 1.81 -8.09 -5.00
CA ARG A 52 2.25 -6.82 -4.39
C ARG A 52 1.44 -5.63 -4.93
N PRO A 53 1.17 -4.58 -4.14
CA PRO A 53 0.67 -3.30 -4.66
C PRO A 53 1.68 -2.66 -5.63
N ALA A 54 1.25 -2.34 -6.86
CA ALA A 54 2.03 -1.52 -7.78
C ALA A 54 2.21 -0.08 -7.24
N ALA A 55 3.20 0.67 -7.74
CA ALA A 55 3.42 2.08 -7.48
C ALA A 55 2.32 2.93 -8.16
N ILE A 56 1.11 2.87 -7.61
CA ILE A 56 -0.06 3.60 -8.10
C ILE A 56 0.12 5.09 -7.77
N PRO A 57 0.11 5.99 -8.77
CA PRO A 57 0.29 7.42 -8.51
C PRO A 57 -0.94 8.04 -7.84
N HIS A 58 -0.71 8.99 -6.93
CA HIS A 58 -1.74 9.81 -6.31
C HIS A 58 -2.30 10.81 -7.32
N ARG A 59 -3.59 10.67 -7.66
CA ARG A 59 -4.25 11.55 -8.64
C ARG A 59 -4.59 12.91 -8.03
N LEU A 60 -4.02 13.97 -8.58
CA LEU A 60 -4.24 15.38 -8.19
C LEU A 60 -5.17 16.11 -9.17
N GLY A 61 -5.28 15.62 -10.42
CA GLY A 61 -6.09 16.23 -11.47
C GLY A 61 -5.39 17.38 -12.22
N GLY A 62 -6.17 18.20 -12.92
CA GLY A 62 -5.70 19.30 -13.76
C GLY A 62 -5.37 18.87 -15.20
N ALA A 63 -5.91 19.58 -16.19
CA ALA A 63 -5.64 19.31 -17.60
C ALA A 63 -4.58 20.28 -18.13
N PHE A 64 -3.66 19.78 -18.95
CA PHE A 64 -2.53 20.54 -19.47
C PHE A 64 -2.49 20.48 -20.99
N THR A 65 -2.04 21.56 -21.61
CA THR A 65 -1.82 21.64 -23.06
C THR A 65 -0.48 22.29 -23.31
N LEU A 66 0.38 21.63 -24.08
CA LEU A 66 1.71 22.13 -24.45
C LEU A 66 1.81 22.34 -25.96
N GLY A 67 2.25 23.53 -26.36
CA GLY A 67 2.66 23.86 -27.72
C GLY A 67 3.98 23.19 -28.11
N ALA A 68 4.42 23.43 -29.34
CA ALA A 68 5.73 22.97 -29.81
C ALA A 68 6.84 23.65 -28.98
N GLU A 69 7.86 22.88 -28.60
CA GLU A 69 9.01 23.32 -27.78
C GLU A 69 8.66 23.85 -26.38
N GLU A 70 7.39 23.76 -25.95
CA GLU A 70 7.00 24.16 -24.59
C GLU A 70 7.42 23.10 -23.56
N THR A 71 7.84 23.55 -22.39
CA THR A 71 8.21 22.68 -21.27
C THR A 71 7.26 22.87 -20.10
N LEU A 72 6.64 21.79 -19.63
CA LEU A 72 5.95 21.77 -18.35
C LEU A 72 6.95 21.44 -17.24
N SER A 73 7.31 22.42 -16.43
CA SER A 73 8.14 22.21 -15.24
C SER A 73 7.30 21.74 -14.06
N VAL A 74 7.66 20.59 -13.48
CA VAL A 74 6.98 19.97 -12.34
C VAL A 74 7.99 19.68 -11.24
N ALA A 75 7.80 20.30 -10.07
CA ALA A 75 8.55 20.00 -8.87
C ALA A 75 7.73 19.07 -7.98
N LEU A 76 8.13 17.80 -7.92
CA LEU A 76 7.51 16.77 -7.09
C LEU A 76 8.00 16.92 -5.64
N ARG A 77 7.07 16.80 -4.70
CA ARG A 77 7.33 16.88 -3.26
C ARG A 77 6.93 15.55 -2.60
N PRO A 78 7.83 14.56 -2.62
CA PRO A 78 7.52 13.25 -2.06
C PRO A 78 7.42 13.31 -0.53
N THR A 79 6.67 12.38 0.05
CA THR A 79 6.67 12.07 1.48
C THR A 79 6.97 10.59 1.65
N ALA A 80 7.20 10.13 2.89
CA ALA A 80 7.35 8.70 3.17
C ALA A 80 6.15 7.85 2.67
N ALA A 81 4.96 8.45 2.58
CA ALA A 81 3.74 7.78 2.12
C ALA A 81 3.38 8.05 0.66
N GLN A 82 4.06 8.98 -0.03
CA GLN A 82 3.67 9.43 -1.38
C GLN A 82 4.91 9.78 -2.21
N SER A 83 5.25 8.94 -3.19
CA SER A 83 6.37 9.19 -4.11
C SER A 83 5.94 9.28 -5.58
N ALA A 84 4.72 8.86 -5.91
CA ALA A 84 4.19 8.88 -7.27
C ALA A 84 2.95 9.79 -7.36
N PHE A 85 2.91 10.66 -8.35
CA PHE A 85 1.86 11.66 -8.53
C PHE A 85 1.27 11.55 -9.94
N ALA A 86 -0.03 11.76 -10.08
CA ALA A 86 -0.71 11.78 -11.36
C ALA A 86 -1.47 13.10 -11.54
N LEU A 87 -1.20 13.78 -12.64
CA LEU A 87 -1.98 14.91 -13.11
C LEU A 87 -3.10 14.42 -14.04
N GLY A 88 -4.04 15.31 -14.40
CA GLY A 88 -5.08 14.99 -15.37
C GLY A 88 -4.56 14.84 -16.81
N PRO A 89 -5.41 14.99 -17.84
CA PRO A 89 -5.01 14.81 -19.23
C PRO A 89 -3.90 15.75 -19.69
N LEU A 90 -2.95 15.25 -20.47
CA LEU A 90 -1.92 16.03 -21.18
C LEU A 90 -2.16 16.00 -22.68
N ALA A 91 -2.45 17.16 -23.26
CA ALA A 91 -2.38 17.39 -24.70
C ALA A 91 -1.03 18.03 -25.05
N TYR A 92 -0.34 17.59 -26.10
CA TYR A 92 0.95 18.17 -26.48
C TYR A 92 1.23 18.13 -27.99
N SER A 93 2.09 19.03 -28.45
CA SER A 93 2.60 19.04 -29.83
C SER A 93 4.04 18.52 -29.90
N ALA A 94 4.49 18.12 -31.10
CA ALA A 94 5.86 17.69 -31.32
C ALA A 94 6.88 18.73 -30.80
N GLY A 95 7.89 18.27 -30.07
CA GLY A 95 8.90 19.11 -29.43
C GLY A 95 8.58 19.49 -27.97
N ALA A 96 7.37 19.20 -27.47
CA ALA A 96 7.03 19.46 -26.07
C ALA A 96 7.87 18.62 -25.10
N ALA A 97 8.10 19.15 -23.90
CA ALA A 97 8.91 18.53 -22.87
C ALA A 97 8.26 18.58 -21.48
N LEU A 98 8.65 17.63 -20.63
CA LEU A 98 8.41 17.62 -19.19
C LEU A 98 9.73 17.87 -18.47
N GLY A 99 9.80 18.89 -17.62
CA GLY A 99 10.94 19.11 -16.72
C GLY A 99 10.58 18.66 -15.31
N ILE A 100 11.02 17.48 -14.91
CA ILE A 100 10.64 16.87 -13.63
C ILE A 100 11.80 17.02 -12.64
N SER A 101 11.53 17.57 -11.47
CA SER A 101 12.49 17.67 -10.36
C SER A 101 11.87 17.17 -9.06
N ALA A 102 12.71 16.69 -8.13
CA ALA A 102 12.30 16.40 -6.76
C ALA A 102 12.83 17.52 -5.84
N ALA A 103 11.95 18.15 -5.06
CA ALA A 103 12.38 19.06 -3.99
C ALA A 103 12.85 18.24 -2.77
N SER A 104 13.88 18.71 -2.06
CA SER A 104 14.34 18.05 -0.83
C SER A 104 13.24 18.03 0.23
N ALA A 105 13.13 16.91 0.96
CA ALA A 105 12.15 16.72 2.03
C ALA A 105 12.28 17.77 3.17
N ASP A 106 13.42 18.45 3.26
CA ASP A 106 13.73 19.48 4.26
C ASP A 106 13.04 20.83 3.99
N ALA A 107 12.30 20.96 2.88
CA ALA A 107 11.56 22.16 2.53
C ALA A 107 10.03 21.93 2.57
N ILE A 108 9.43 22.34 3.70
CA ILE A 108 8.01 22.71 3.91
C ILE A 108 6.98 21.54 4.13
N PRO A 109 5.74 21.79 4.65
CA PRO A 109 5.10 21.13 5.79
C PRO A 109 4.02 20.09 5.41
N VAL A 110 3.63 19.21 6.35
CA VAL A 110 2.68 18.09 6.15
C VAL A 110 1.20 18.54 6.06
N PRO A 111 0.38 18.05 5.09
CA PRO A 111 -1.10 18.10 5.17
C PRO A 111 -1.78 16.73 4.88
N ALA A 112 -2.81 16.22 5.58
CA ALA A 112 -3.50 16.59 6.81
C ALA A 112 -3.62 15.33 7.70
N ALA A 113 -3.02 15.40 8.88
CA ALA A 113 -3.15 14.40 9.94
C ALA A 113 -4.62 14.26 10.39
N LEU A 114 -4.97 13.18 11.10
CA LEU A 114 -6.03 13.29 12.14
C LEU A 114 -5.78 14.62 12.85
N PRO A 115 -6.79 15.50 13.03
CA PRO A 115 -6.56 16.85 13.51
C PRO A 115 -5.61 16.76 14.69
N ALA A 116 -4.45 17.42 14.56
CA ALA A 116 -3.42 17.37 15.57
C ALA A 116 -4.11 17.65 16.90
N ILE A 117 -3.96 16.77 17.89
CA ILE A 117 -4.66 16.98 19.16
C ILE A 117 -3.99 18.18 19.80
N THR A 118 -4.65 19.33 19.68
CA THR A 118 -4.17 20.60 20.23
C THR A 118 -5.29 21.23 21.03
N LEU A 119 -4.92 22.16 21.91
CA LEU A 119 -5.90 22.95 22.65
C LEU A 119 -6.61 23.99 21.76
N ALA A 120 -6.05 24.33 20.60
CA ALA A 120 -6.63 25.30 19.69
C ALA A 120 -7.96 24.81 19.09
N ASP A 121 -8.15 23.49 18.93
CA ASP A 121 -9.39 22.89 18.46
C ASP A 121 -10.32 22.55 19.63
N GLN A 122 -10.89 23.56 20.28
CA GLN A 122 -11.71 23.37 21.48
C GLN A 122 -12.90 22.40 21.31
N PRO A 123 -13.62 22.36 20.16
CA PRO A 123 -14.68 21.38 19.90
C PRO A 123 -14.23 19.92 19.95
N LEU A 124 -12.93 19.64 19.83
CA LEU A 124 -12.36 18.31 19.99
C LEU A 124 -12.44 17.81 21.43
N TRP A 125 -12.69 18.66 22.42
CA TRP A 125 -12.60 18.31 23.84
C TRP A 125 -13.98 18.26 24.51
N ALA A 126 -14.30 17.11 25.10
CA ALA A 126 -15.36 16.97 26.09
C ALA A 126 -14.78 17.26 27.48
N LEU A 127 -15.42 18.18 28.21
CA LEU A 127 -15.02 18.58 29.56
C LEU A 127 -16.04 18.06 30.59
N SER A 128 -15.56 17.68 31.78
CA SER A 128 -16.43 17.37 32.91
C SER A 128 -15.80 17.72 34.25
N GLY A 129 -16.62 17.78 35.30
CA GLY A 129 -16.18 18.20 36.64
C GLY A 129 -15.76 19.67 36.66
N SER A 130 -14.58 19.95 37.19
CA SER A 130 -14.03 21.31 37.30
C SER A 130 -13.28 21.80 36.04
N ALA A 131 -13.24 20.99 34.96
CA ALA A 131 -12.49 21.35 33.76
C ALA A 131 -13.19 22.45 32.94
N ARG A 132 -12.44 23.48 32.54
CA ARG A 132 -12.97 24.64 31.79
C ARG A 132 -11.90 25.34 30.96
N TRP A 133 -12.33 25.94 29.86
CA TRP A 133 -11.50 26.83 29.05
C TRP A 133 -11.29 28.16 29.77
N LEU A 134 -10.05 28.67 29.74
CA LEU A 134 -9.71 30.03 30.18
C LEU A 134 -9.79 31.00 28.98
N PRO A 135 -9.94 32.32 29.21
CA PRO A 135 -10.09 33.30 28.13
C PRO A 135 -8.94 33.36 27.13
N ASP A 136 -7.75 32.88 27.52
CA ASP A 136 -6.54 32.82 26.69
C ASP A 136 -6.44 31.55 25.84
N GLY A 137 -7.44 30.66 25.90
CA GLY A 137 -7.48 29.41 25.16
C GLY A 137 -6.75 28.25 25.84
N THR A 138 -6.19 28.45 27.03
CA THR A 138 -5.64 27.36 27.85
C THR A 138 -6.75 26.60 28.58
N LEU A 139 -6.43 25.39 29.05
CA LEU A 139 -7.42 24.49 29.63
C LEU A 139 -7.11 24.23 31.11
N ALA A 140 -7.98 24.73 32.00
CA ALA A 140 -7.86 24.50 33.43
C ALA A 140 -8.63 23.23 33.85
N HIS A 141 -8.02 22.39 34.69
CA HIS A 141 -8.60 21.12 35.16
C HIS A 141 -9.05 21.16 36.62
N THR A 142 -8.73 22.23 37.33
CA THR A 142 -9.16 22.46 38.71
C THR A 142 -9.42 23.95 38.92
N ILE A 143 -10.11 24.30 40.01
CA ILE A 143 -10.34 25.70 40.44
C ILE A 143 -9.60 25.98 41.76
N ALA A 144 -9.45 27.25 42.08
CA ALA A 144 -8.79 27.75 43.29
C ALA A 144 -9.61 27.54 44.59
N ALA A 145 -9.94 26.30 44.94
CA ALA A 145 -10.73 25.99 46.13
C ALA A 145 -10.43 24.61 46.74
N ASN A 146 -10.67 24.47 48.05
CA ASN A 146 -10.49 23.21 48.79
C ASN A 146 -11.50 22.14 48.33
N SER A 147 -11.07 20.88 48.30
CA SER A 147 -11.93 19.70 48.16
C SER A 147 -12.85 19.70 46.93
N GLN A 148 -12.39 20.26 45.81
CA GLN A 148 -13.17 20.34 44.58
C GLN A 148 -13.24 19.00 43.82
N PRO A 149 -14.32 18.74 43.08
CA PRO A 149 -14.40 17.57 42.21
C PRO A 149 -13.30 17.63 41.14
N ALA A 150 -12.69 16.49 40.84
CA ALA A 150 -11.67 16.39 39.79
C ALA A 150 -12.23 16.88 38.45
N GLY A 151 -11.47 17.70 37.73
CA GLY A 151 -11.81 18.11 36.37
C GLY A 151 -11.11 17.23 35.36
N THR A 152 -11.88 16.78 34.37
CA THR A 152 -11.37 15.95 33.28
C THR A 152 -11.62 16.60 31.94
N SER A 153 -10.66 16.46 31.03
CA SER A 153 -10.85 16.70 29.62
C SER A 153 -10.50 15.45 28.83
N GLN A 154 -11.22 15.21 27.76
CA GLN A 154 -11.05 14.03 26.93
C GLN A 154 -11.40 14.39 25.50
N THR A 155 -10.67 13.86 24.53
CA THR A 155 -11.02 14.03 23.12
C THR A 155 -12.41 13.43 22.83
N THR A 156 -13.14 14.01 21.89
CA THR A 156 -14.42 13.49 21.40
C THR A 156 -14.23 12.34 20.41
N ASN A 157 -13.03 12.22 19.84
CA ASN A 157 -12.59 11.12 18.97
C ASN A 157 -11.58 10.23 19.71
N ARG A 158 -11.52 8.96 19.32
CA ARG A 158 -10.47 8.02 19.75
C ARG A 158 -9.26 8.15 18.84
N TYR A 159 -8.07 7.96 19.39
CA TYR A 159 -6.79 8.06 18.69
C TYR A 159 -5.98 6.77 18.86
N PRO A 160 -5.13 6.39 17.88
CA PRO A 160 -4.24 5.25 18.00
C PRO A 160 -3.29 5.38 19.19
N VAL A 161 -3.23 4.35 20.04
CA VAL A 161 -2.37 4.30 21.24
C VAL A 161 -1.56 3.01 21.36
N ALA A 162 -1.82 2.02 20.49
CA ALA A 162 -1.06 0.77 20.46
C ALA A 162 0.33 0.90 19.82
N GLY A 163 0.49 1.81 18.85
CA GLY A 163 1.78 2.11 18.23
C GLY A 163 2.64 3.04 19.10
N SER A 164 3.88 3.27 18.69
CA SER A 164 4.74 4.26 19.33
C SER A 164 4.17 5.67 19.14
N TRP A 165 4.34 6.57 20.11
CA TRP A 165 3.82 7.93 20.03
C TRP A 165 4.59 8.90 20.91
N THR A 166 4.51 10.20 20.60
CA THR A 166 5.01 11.29 21.44
C THR A 166 3.88 12.24 21.82
N ALA A 167 3.82 12.65 23.07
CA ALA A 167 2.96 13.72 23.55
C ALA A 167 3.78 14.84 24.17
N ARG A 168 3.50 16.10 23.82
CA ARG A 168 4.08 17.29 24.47
C ARG A 168 2.97 18.02 25.20
N ILE A 169 3.22 18.38 26.45
CA ILE A 169 2.25 19.03 27.34
C ILE A 169 2.93 20.25 27.94
N GLY A 170 2.40 21.44 27.64
CA GLY A 170 2.70 22.65 28.39
C GLY A 170 1.82 22.69 29.63
N TYR A 171 2.41 22.95 30.79
CA TYR A 171 1.71 23.00 32.07
C TYR A 171 2.10 24.26 32.85
N ALA A 172 1.09 24.95 33.38
CA ALA A 172 1.26 26.10 34.24
C ALA A 172 0.33 26.04 35.45
N PHE A 173 0.61 26.94 36.39
CA PHE A 173 -0.16 27.13 37.59
C PHE A 173 -1.03 28.37 37.43
N GLY A 174 -2.32 28.23 37.76
CA GLY A 174 -3.15 29.37 38.11
C GLY A 174 -2.96 29.73 39.58
N GLU A 175 -4.02 30.15 40.25
CA GLU A 175 -3.96 30.40 41.70
C GLU A 175 -3.72 29.08 42.48
N ALA A 176 -2.92 29.16 43.54
CA ALA A 176 -2.64 28.04 44.44
C ALA A 176 -2.47 28.50 45.89
N SER A 177 -2.79 27.62 46.85
CA SER A 177 -2.49 27.84 48.26
C SER A 177 -0.98 27.84 48.52
N SER A 178 -0.54 28.07 49.77
CA SER A 178 0.90 28.15 50.10
C SER A 178 1.69 26.90 49.69
N LEU A 179 1.05 25.73 49.73
CA LEU A 179 1.58 24.48 49.18
C LEU A 179 0.66 24.02 48.04
N PRO A 180 1.13 24.01 46.78
CA PRO A 180 0.29 23.58 45.67
C PRO A 180 -0.10 22.10 45.82
N ALA A 181 -1.35 21.74 45.49
CA ALA A 181 -1.86 20.37 45.52
C ALA A 181 -2.86 20.07 44.37
N ASP A 182 -3.13 18.84 43.95
CA ASP A 182 -2.55 17.55 44.34
C ASP A 182 -1.80 16.90 43.17
N TYR A 183 -2.47 16.73 42.02
CA TYR A 183 -1.86 16.16 40.84
C TYR A 183 -2.50 16.61 39.53
N ILE A 184 -1.75 16.43 38.44
CA ILE A 184 -2.23 16.43 37.06
C ILE A 184 -1.87 15.09 36.41
N GLN A 185 -2.76 14.59 35.56
CA GLN A 185 -2.59 13.37 34.79
C GLN A 185 -2.70 13.64 33.30
N PHE A 186 -1.79 13.06 32.51
CA PHE A 186 -2.05 12.73 31.11
C PHE A 186 -2.72 11.35 31.08
N ARG A 187 -3.84 11.22 30.37
CA ARG A 187 -4.71 10.05 30.46
C ARG A 187 -5.09 9.50 29.09
N LEU A 188 -5.04 8.19 28.97
CA LEU A 188 -5.61 7.40 27.89
C LEU A 188 -6.75 6.55 28.46
N THR A 189 -7.89 6.54 27.78
CA THR A 189 -9.12 6.00 28.36
C THR A 189 -9.95 5.25 27.32
N ASN A 190 -10.48 4.10 27.74
CA ASN A 190 -11.38 3.27 26.95
C ASN A 190 -12.43 2.65 27.87
N ALA A 191 -13.66 3.14 27.81
CA ALA A 191 -14.73 2.77 28.74
C ALA A 191 -14.28 2.91 30.21
N ASP A 192 -14.29 1.83 31.00
CA ASP A 192 -13.84 1.79 32.39
C ASP A 192 -12.31 1.64 32.54
N LYS A 193 -11.57 1.44 31.44
CA LYS A 193 -10.12 1.24 31.44
C LYS A 193 -9.35 2.54 31.29
N VAL A 194 -8.23 2.63 32.01
CA VAL A 194 -7.42 3.84 32.14
C VAL A 194 -5.94 3.47 32.13
N PHE A 195 -5.16 4.21 31.36
CA PHE A 195 -3.73 4.35 31.55
C PHE A 195 -3.39 5.82 31.77
N ALA A 196 -2.58 6.16 32.77
CA ALA A 196 -2.22 7.55 33.04
C ALA A 196 -0.78 7.71 33.52
N VAL A 197 -0.17 8.82 33.13
CA VAL A 197 1.04 9.36 33.76
C VAL A 197 0.60 10.47 34.70
N GLN A 198 0.99 10.38 35.96
CA GLN A 198 0.59 11.31 37.01
C GLN A 198 1.81 12.03 37.60
N TRP A 199 1.77 13.36 37.57
CA TRP A 199 2.66 14.21 38.35
C TRP A 199 1.93 14.64 39.61
N ARG A 200 2.32 14.08 40.75
CA ARG A 200 1.73 14.38 42.05
C ARG A 200 2.70 15.20 42.87
N TYR A 201 2.34 16.43 43.18
CA TYR A 201 3.22 17.39 43.84
C TYR A 201 2.77 17.74 45.27
N TYR A 202 1.71 17.08 45.74
CA TYR A 202 1.32 16.99 47.14
C TYR A 202 0.86 15.56 47.44
N ASP A 203 1.59 14.86 48.31
CA ASP A 203 1.35 13.46 48.65
C ASP A 203 1.65 13.20 50.13
N GLY A 204 0.73 13.64 51.00
CA GLY A 204 0.90 13.56 52.44
C GLY A 204 2.01 14.50 52.95
N SER A 205 3.09 13.93 53.49
CA SER A 205 4.26 14.70 53.93
C SER A 205 5.25 15.03 52.80
N ILE A 206 5.05 14.48 51.60
CA ILE A 206 5.92 14.69 50.45
C ILE A 206 5.43 15.90 49.65
N HIS A 207 6.31 16.90 49.54
CA HIS A 207 6.07 18.18 48.85
C HIS A 207 7.11 18.41 47.72
N SER A 208 7.47 17.33 47.05
CA SER A 208 8.22 17.25 45.78
C SER A 208 7.32 16.66 44.70
N THR A 209 7.74 16.70 43.44
CA THR A 209 6.94 16.10 42.36
C THR A 209 7.24 14.62 42.22
N ARG A 210 6.33 13.78 42.69
CA ARG A 210 6.36 12.33 42.45
C ARG A 210 5.80 12.01 41.07
N LEU A 211 6.46 11.09 40.37
CA LEU A 211 5.97 10.53 39.12
C LEU A 211 5.32 9.17 39.40
N LYS A 212 4.08 8.98 38.93
CA LYS A 212 3.35 7.72 39.07
C LYS A 212 2.76 7.27 37.74
N ILE A 213 2.58 5.96 37.58
CA ILE A 213 1.78 5.35 36.52
C ILE A 213 0.49 4.81 37.13
N VAL A 214 -0.64 5.11 36.50
CA VAL A 214 -1.94 4.55 36.86
C VAL A 214 -2.38 3.61 35.75
N SER A 215 -2.58 2.34 36.09
CA SER A 215 -3.10 1.31 35.19
C SER A 215 -4.37 0.75 35.79
N ASN A 216 -5.51 1.18 35.26
CA ASN A 216 -6.84 0.91 35.78
C ASN A 216 -6.95 1.31 37.25
N THR A 217 -7.08 0.34 38.16
CA THR A 217 -7.19 0.57 39.61
C THR A 217 -5.84 0.57 40.34
N VAL A 218 -4.75 0.24 39.64
CA VAL A 218 -3.41 0.13 40.23
C VAL A 218 -2.64 1.43 40.00
N THR A 219 -2.08 1.99 41.07
CA THR A 219 -1.18 3.15 41.02
C THR A 219 0.21 2.74 41.47
N THR A 220 1.20 2.88 40.59
CA THR A 220 2.60 2.55 40.84
C THR A 220 3.41 3.82 40.96
N VAL A 221 4.16 3.97 42.06
CA VAL A 221 5.13 5.06 42.21
C VAL A 221 6.38 4.70 41.41
N ILE A 222 6.80 5.59 40.50
CA ILE A 222 8.01 5.42 39.70
C ILE A 222 9.21 6.07 40.41
N THR A 223 9.02 7.29 40.90
CA THR A 223 10.02 8.01 41.70
C THR A 223 9.35 8.99 42.65
N ASP A 224 10.01 9.25 43.78
CA ASP A 224 9.58 10.20 44.81
C ASP A 224 9.96 11.65 44.50
N ASP A 225 10.87 11.83 43.55
CA ASP A 225 11.32 13.13 43.11
C ASP A 225 11.80 13.07 41.66
N ILE A 226 11.55 14.13 40.89
CA ILE A 226 12.02 14.31 39.52
C ILE A 226 12.99 15.49 39.42
N ALA A 227 13.83 15.67 40.44
CA ALA A 227 14.88 16.68 40.46
C ALA A 227 15.70 16.69 39.15
N PRO A 228 16.13 17.87 38.66
CA PRO A 228 15.97 19.20 39.27
C PRO A 228 14.56 19.80 39.15
N VAL A 229 13.66 19.20 38.35
CA VAL A 229 12.29 19.69 38.16
C VAL A 229 11.46 19.48 39.42
N THR A 230 10.73 20.50 39.85
CA THR A 230 9.68 20.36 40.85
C THR A 230 8.54 21.33 40.61
N LEU A 231 7.33 20.81 40.49
CA LEU A 231 6.11 21.58 40.34
C LEU A 231 5.78 22.41 41.60
N THR A 232 6.34 22.11 42.76
CA THR A 232 6.07 22.90 43.98
C THR A 232 6.65 24.32 43.96
N ASN A 233 7.62 24.59 43.08
CA ASN A 233 8.17 25.93 42.87
C ASN A 233 7.28 26.83 42.00
N ARG A 234 6.20 26.30 41.41
CA ARG A 234 5.22 26.99 40.56
C ARG A 234 5.77 27.55 39.25
N ILE A 235 6.97 27.14 38.85
CA ILE A 235 7.54 27.48 37.55
C ILE A 235 6.83 26.61 36.50
N PRO A 236 6.31 27.20 35.40
CA PRO A 236 5.71 26.43 34.31
C PRO A 236 6.63 25.33 33.82
N ALA A 237 6.05 24.20 33.45
CA ALA A 237 6.76 23.01 33.01
C ALA A 237 6.32 22.59 31.61
N THR A 238 7.23 21.99 30.85
CA THR A 238 6.90 21.19 29.66
C THR A 238 7.16 19.73 29.97
N PHE A 239 6.16 18.88 29.76
CA PHE A 239 6.32 17.44 29.78
C PHE A 239 6.35 16.90 28.35
N ILE A 240 7.25 15.97 28.08
CA ILE A 240 7.32 15.23 26.82
C ILE A 240 7.29 13.75 27.17
N LEU A 241 6.34 13.02 26.60
CA LEU A 241 6.15 11.61 26.79
C LEU A 241 6.44 10.91 25.48
N GLY A 242 7.39 9.98 25.46
CA GLY A 242 7.67 9.12 24.31
C GLY A 242 7.36 7.67 24.66
N TYR A 243 6.38 7.07 24.01
CA TYR A 243 6.08 5.64 24.13
C TYR A 243 6.65 4.88 22.94
N ASP A 244 7.46 3.86 23.25
CA ASP A 244 7.98 2.87 22.31
C ASP A 244 7.23 1.55 22.54
N ALA A 245 6.31 1.24 21.62
CA ALA A 245 5.43 0.08 21.75
C ALA A 245 6.18 -1.25 21.60
N PRO A 246 7.08 -1.45 20.60
CA PRO A 246 7.92 -2.65 20.52
C PRO A 246 8.76 -2.89 21.77
N ALA A 247 9.37 -1.84 22.33
CA ALA A 247 10.20 -1.96 23.52
C ALA A 247 9.39 -2.04 24.82
N LYS A 248 8.08 -1.72 24.78
CA LYS A 248 7.22 -1.55 25.96
C LYS A 248 7.79 -0.54 26.95
N MET A 249 8.36 0.54 26.41
CA MET A 249 9.08 1.57 27.16
C MET A 249 8.34 2.90 27.06
N LEU A 250 8.13 3.58 28.18
CA LEU A 250 7.63 4.94 28.25
C LEU A 250 8.70 5.86 28.83
N THR A 251 9.13 6.86 28.06
CA THR A 251 10.05 7.90 28.51
C THR A 251 9.27 9.16 28.86
N VAL A 252 9.43 9.66 30.08
CA VAL A 252 8.84 10.90 30.55
C VAL A 252 9.96 11.92 30.77
N THR A 253 9.97 12.96 29.96
CA THR A 253 10.87 14.10 30.09
C THR A 253 10.10 15.27 30.69
N SER A 254 10.59 15.86 31.77
CA SER A 254 10.02 17.04 32.41
C SER A 254 11.04 18.18 32.33
N ILE A 255 10.62 19.36 31.92
CA ILE A 255 11.49 20.52 31.67
C ILE A 255 10.90 21.74 32.38
N GLN A 256 11.70 22.45 33.16
CA GLN A 256 11.36 23.76 33.72
C GLN A 256 12.44 24.77 33.34
N ASP A 257 12.04 25.89 32.72
CA ASP A 257 12.97 26.92 32.30
C ASP A 257 13.66 27.56 33.52
N GLY A 258 14.98 27.77 33.43
CA GLY A 258 15.81 28.23 34.55
C GLY A 258 16.01 27.25 35.72
N VAL A 259 15.39 26.06 35.71
CA VAL A 259 15.54 25.03 36.77
C VAL A 259 16.29 23.80 36.25
N GLY A 260 15.89 23.27 35.09
CA GLY A 260 16.54 22.12 34.45
C GLY A 260 15.58 21.09 33.88
N THR A 261 16.13 19.94 33.48
CA THR A 261 15.42 18.85 32.81
C THR A 261 15.61 17.55 33.57
N ASN A 262 14.53 16.78 33.72
CA ASN A 262 14.55 15.40 34.20
C ASN A 262 14.05 14.47 33.09
N VAL A 263 14.70 13.31 32.91
CA VAL A 263 14.28 12.26 31.97
C VAL A 263 14.17 10.95 32.74
N THR A 264 12.98 10.36 32.74
CA THR A 264 12.69 9.09 33.41
C THR A 264 12.19 8.07 32.40
N ALA A 265 12.89 6.94 32.26
CA ALA A 265 12.46 5.82 31.41
C ALA A 265 11.77 4.74 32.26
N ILE A 266 10.63 4.24 31.79
CA ILE A 266 9.76 3.30 32.50
C ILE A 266 9.54 2.09 31.60
N SER A 267 9.95 0.91 32.06
CA SER A 267 9.81 -0.35 31.33
C SER A 267 8.50 -1.07 31.61
N ASP A 268 8.24 -2.13 30.83
CA ASP A 268 7.12 -3.06 31.02
C ASP A 268 5.73 -2.41 30.91
N ILE A 269 5.65 -1.32 30.14
CA ILE A 269 4.42 -0.60 29.85
C ILE A 269 3.79 -1.19 28.59
N ASN A 270 2.64 -1.86 28.74
CA ASN A 270 1.81 -2.31 27.61
C ASN A 270 0.45 -1.61 27.64
N ILE A 271 0.38 -0.43 27.02
CA ILE A 271 -0.80 0.43 27.07
C ILE A 271 -2.02 -0.23 26.43
N ALA A 272 -1.84 -0.89 25.29
CA ALA A 272 -2.94 -1.56 24.60
C ALA A 272 -3.54 -2.69 25.45
N ALA A 273 -2.69 -3.45 26.16
CA ALA A 273 -3.15 -4.48 27.09
C ALA A 273 -3.87 -3.88 28.31
N VAL A 274 -3.37 -2.77 28.86
CA VAL A 274 -4.02 -2.07 30.00
C VAL A 274 -5.41 -1.58 29.62
N LEU A 275 -5.55 -1.02 28.41
CA LEU A 275 -6.79 -0.42 27.91
C LEU A 275 -7.75 -1.43 27.25
N GLY A 276 -7.26 -2.63 26.93
CA GLY A 276 -8.00 -3.65 26.18
C GLY A 276 -8.35 -3.21 24.75
N THR A 277 -7.59 -2.28 24.17
CA THR A 277 -7.87 -1.71 22.84
C THR A 277 -6.64 -1.06 22.23
N THR A 278 -6.67 -0.84 20.92
CA THR A 278 -5.61 -0.18 20.15
C THR A 278 -5.82 1.31 19.94
N GLU A 279 -7.02 1.82 20.24
CA GLU A 279 -7.38 3.23 20.15
C GLU A 279 -8.02 3.71 21.45
N ALA A 280 -7.68 4.89 21.94
CA ALA A 280 -8.24 5.42 23.17
C ALA A 280 -8.53 6.90 23.04
N TYR A 281 -9.42 7.40 23.88
CA TYR A 281 -9.55 8.84 24.03
C TYR A 281 -8.35 9.38 24.80
N VAL A 282 -7.83 10.51 24.33
CA VAL A 282 -6.67 11.19 24.91
C VAL A 282 -7.17 12.35 25.76
N GLY A 283 -6.59 12.53 26.93
CA GLY A 283 -7.17 13.45 27.90
C GLY A 283 -6.27 13.83 29.05
N PHE A 284 -6.84 14.62 29.95
CA PHE A 284 -6.21 15.03 31.20
C PHE A 284 -7.17 14.89 32.36
N ASN A 285 -6.61 14.73 33.55
CA ASN A 285 -7.37 14.72 34.80
C ASN A 285 -6.59 15.47 35.89
N GLY A 286 -7.18 16.52 36.43
CA GLY A 286 -6.63 17.30 37.53
C GLY A 286 -7.48 17.15 38.79
N ALA A 287 -6.85 17.03 39.94
CA ALA A 287 -7.56 16.99 41.22
C ALA A 287 -6.79 17.75 42.31
N THR A 288 -7.58 18.31 43.23
CA THR A 288 -7.12 19.00 44.44
C THR A 288 -7.62 18.26 45.69
N GLY A 289 -6.81 18.23 46.75
CA GLY A 289 -7.17 17.63 48.03
C GLY A 289 -7.50 18.71 49.10
N GLY A 290 -6.87 18.57 50.28
CA GLY A 290 -7.01 19.53 51.40
C GLY A 290 -6.27 20.87 51.20
N GLN A 291 -5.44 20.95 50.17
CA GLN A 291 -4.83 22.17 49.62
C GLN A 291 -5.28 22.30 48.15
N TRP A 292 -5.01 23.42 47.50
CA TRP A 292 -5.56 23.70 46.17
C TRP A 292 -4.56 24.35 45.23
N THR A 293 -4.70 23.98 43.96
CA THR A 293 -3.98 24.54 42.81
C THR A 293 -4.92 24.50 41.63
N GLU A 294 -4.96 25.58 40.85
CA GLU A 294 -5.49 25.55 39.50
C GLU A 294 -4.43 24.97 38.53
N ASN A 295 -4.70 23.75 38.04
CA ASN A 295 -3.86 23.03 37.10
C ASN A 295 -4.24 23.47 35.68
N ILE A 296 -3.30 24.06 34.94
CA ILE A 296 -3.57 24.59 33.59
C ILE A 296 -2.69 23.86 32.59
N ILE A 297 -3.32 23.26 31.57
CA ILE A 297 -2.62 22.82 30.37
C ILE A 297 -2.56 24.01 29.42
N THR A 298 -1.35 24.50 29.16
CA THR A 298 -1.12 25.69 28.34
C THR A 298 -0.89 25.37 26.88
N ASP A 299 -0.42 24.16 26.59
CA ASP A 299 -0.20 23.66 25.25
C ASP A 299 -0.31 22.14 25.24
N PHE A 300 -0.74 21.57 24.12
CA PHE A 300 -0.76 20.13 23.96
C PHE A 300 -0.53 19.74 22.50
N SER A 301 0.30 18.72 22.31
CA SER A 301 0.36 17.97 21.06
C SER A 301 0.45 16.47 21.34
N PHE A 302 -0.25 15.68 20.53
CA PHE A 302 -0.16 14.22 20.52
C PHE A 302 0.12 13.75 19.10
N THR A 303 1.22 13.05 18.93
CA THR A 303 1.71 12.59 17.63
C THR A 303 2.00 11.09 17.71
N PRO A 304 1.18 10.22 17.10
CA PRO A 304 1.57 8.84 16.83
C PRO A 304 2.88 8.84 16.04
N LEU A 305 3.93 8.19 16.57
CA LEU A 305 5.21 8.02 15.90
C LEU A 305 5.12 6.98 14.76
N SER A 306 3.94 6.41 14.52
CA SER A 306 3.71 5.34 13.55
C SER A 306 2.55 5.61 12.59
N ALA A 307 2.33 6.87 12.18
CA ALA A 307 1.54 7.11 10.97
C ALA A 307 2.28 6.66 9.70
N SER A 308 3.59 6.45 9.78
CA SER A 308 4.43 5.85 8.74
C SER A 308 4.40 4.32 8.71
N ASP A 309 4.07 3.65 9.82
CA ASP A 309 4.07 2.17 9.90
C ASP A 309 2.68 1.53 9.72
N LEU A 310 1.62 2.35 9.60
CA LEU A 310 0.23 1.92 9.41
C LEU A 310 -0.36 2.29 8.04
N MET A 311 0.46 2.85 7.15
CA MET A 311 0.20 2.90 5.72
C MET A 311 1.28 2.01 5.09
N PRO A 312 0.99 1.19 4.07
CA PRO A 312 2.09 0.62 3.34
C PRO A 312 2.90 1.75 2.74
N MET A 313 4.18 1.65 3.00
CA MET A 313 5.17 2.37 2.23
C MET A 313 4.95 2.02 0.75
N PRO A 314 4.91 2.98 -0.20
CA PRO A 314 5.39 2.65 -1.53
C PRO A 314 6.77 2.01 -1.35
N SER A 315 7.05 0.94 -2.10
CA SER A 315 8.30 0.21 -1.90
C SER A 315 9.48 1.19 -1.91
N PRO A 316 10.42 1.07 -0.95
CA PRO A 316 11.47 2.06 -0.68
C PRO A 316 12.40 2.35 -1.87
N ASN A 317 12.22 1.65 -3.00
CA ASN A 317 13.05 1.72 -4.18
C ASN A 317 12.38 2.43 -5.38
N ALA A 318 11.07 2.72 -5.37
CA ALA A 318 10.43 3.39 -6.51
C ALA A 318 10.87 4.86 -6.61
N PRO A 319 11.30 5.33 -7.80
CA PRO A 319 11.70 6.72 -7.99
C PRO A 319 10.49 7.64 -7.82
N VAL A 320 10.78 8.84 -7.32
CA VAL A 320 9.80 9.93 -7.28
C VAL A 320 9.35 10.22 -8.71
N SER A 321 8.05 10.13 -8.97
CA SER A 321 7.58 10.05 -10.36
C SER A 321 6.28 10.81 -10.63
N LEU A 322 6.13 11.21 -11.90
CA LEU A 322 4.98 11.93 -12.43
C LEU A 322 4.28 11.08 -13.49
N ALA A 323 2.97 10.94 -13.41
CA ALA A 323 2.10 10.35 -14.42
C ALA A 323 1.05 11.37 -14.88
N PHE A 324 0.36 11.05 -15.97
CA PHE A 324 -0.83 11.75 -16.43
C PHE A 324 -1.97 10.75 -16.62
N ASP A 325 -3.20 11.22 -16.46
CA ASP A 325 -4.40 10.40 -16.64
C ASP A 325 -4.56 9.93 -18.10
N SER A 326 -4.12 10.74 -19.05
CA SER A 326 -4.06 10.39 -20.47
C SER A 326 -3.08 11.28 -21.23
N TYR A 327 -2.61 10.80 -22.38
CA TYR A 327 -1.70 11.50 -23.27
C TYR A 327 -2.33 11.61 -24.65
N SER A 328 -2.33 12.81 -25.23
CA SER A 328 -2.75 13.05 -26.61
C SER A 328 -1.79 14.02 -27.26
N GLY A 329 -1.07 13.58 -28.28
CA GLY A 329 -0.11 14.44 -28.95
C GLY A 329 0.58 13.78 -30.12
N THR A 330 1.48 14.51 -30.75
CA THR A 330 2.29 14.05 -31.87
C THR A 330 3.78 14.16 -31.54
N GLY A 331 4.58 13.25 -32.08
CA GLY A 331 6.02 13.21 -31.80
C GLY A 331 6.38 12.67 -30.42
N ALA A 332 7.69 12.58 -30.17
CA ALA A 332 8.23 12.15 -28.89
C ALA A 332 8.06 13.25 -27.83
N LEU A 333 7.50 12.90 -26.69
CA LEU A 333 7.46 13.75 -25.51
C LEU A 333 8.82 13.66 -24.80
N ALA A 334 9.54 14.77 -24.72
CA ALA A 334 10.83 14.81 -24.05
C ALA A 334 10.64 14.80 -22.52
N VAL A 335 11.47 14.04 -21.81
CA VAL A 335 11.51 14.01 -20.35
C VAL A 335 12.90 14.47 -19.91
N ARG A 336 12.94 15.52 -19.07
CA ARG A 336 14.15 16.14 -18.55
C ARG A 336 14.17 16.02 -17.04
N GLY A 337 15.18 15.30 -16.51
CA GLY A 337 15.26 14.99 -15.09
C GLY A 337 14.08 14.16 -14.58
N GLY A 338 14.20 13.68 -13.34
CA GLY A 338 13.14 12.94 -12.65
C GLY A 338 12.69 11.68 -13.41
N THR A 339 11.45 11.24 -13.18
CA THR A 339 10.91 10.00 -13.77
C THR A 339 9.47 10.17 -14.23
N LEU A 340 9.21 9.85 -15.50
CA LEU A 340 7.85 9.69 -16.04
C LEU A 340 7.32 8.30 -15.66
N ASN A 341 6.14 8.23 -15.06
CA ASN A 341 5.45 6.99 -14.69
C ASN A 341 4.33 6.70 -15.69
N LEU A 342 4.39 5.52 -16.30
CA LEU A 342 3.34 4.92 -17.12
C LEU A 342 2.77 3.73 -16.35
N PRO A 343 1.69 3.90 -15.56
CA PRO A 343 1.27 2.91 -14.58
C PRO A 343 0.77 1.59 -15.17
N GLY A 344 0.50 1.51 -16.47
CA GLY A 344 -0.09 0.32 -17.11
C GLY A 344 -1.54 0.07 -16.68
N ASP A 345 -2.35 1.13 -16.68
CA ASP A 345 -3.81 1.04 -16.52
C ASP A 345 -4.46 0.82 -17.90
N ILE A 346 -5.22 -0.27 -18.05
CA ILE A 346 -5.88 -0.61 -19.31
C ILE A 346 -6.96 0.41 -19.73
N GLY A 347 -7.47 1.21 -18.80
CA GLY A 347 -8.35 2.35 -19.07
C GLY A 347 -7.63 3.58 -19.61
N ARG A 348 -6.29 3.60 -19.57
CA ARG A 348 -5.44 4.76 -19.88
C ARG A 348 -4.24 4.31 -20.70
N PRO A 349 -4.48 3.82 -21.93
CA PRO A 349 -3.44 3.21 -22.73
C PRO A 349 -2.36 4.22 -23.13
N THR A 350 -1.10 3.80 -23.00
CA THR A 350 0.09 4.57 -23.39
C THR A 350 0.74 4.02 -24.66
N ALA A 351 0.16 2.99 -25.28
CA ALA A 351 0.71 2.28 -26.44
C ALA A 351 1.04 3.17 -27.66
N ASN A 352 0.46 4.38 -27.76
CA ASN A 352 0.72 5.34 -28.84
C ASN A 352 1.71 6.46 -28.45
N LEU A 353 2.18 6.47 -27.20
CA LEU A 353 3.09 7.48 -26.68
C LEU A 353 4.52 7.20 -27.15
N ALA A 354 5.13 8.16 -27.83
CA ALA A 354 6.58 8.17 -28.06
C ALA A 354 7.25 9.01 -26.96
N VAL A 355 8.34 8.53 -26.39
CA VAL A 355 9.08 9.20 -25.30
C VAL A 355 10.53 9.38 -25.70
N LYS A 356 11.09 10.57 -25.42
CA LYS A 356 12.52 10.84 -25.49
C LYS A 356 13.04 11.10 -24.09
N LEU A 357 13.94 10.25 -23.59
CA LEU A 357 14.59 10.48 -22.29
C LEU A 357 15.89 11.24 -22.51
N GLU A 358 15.97 12.47 -22.00
CA GLU A 358 17.25 13.19 -21.93
C GLU A 358 18.15 12.59 -20.82
N ASP A 359 19.41 13.00 -20.79
CA ASP A 359 20.39 12.42 -19.85
C ASP A 359 19.93 12.52 -18.38
N GLY A 360 20.01 11.39 -17.67
CA GLY A 360 19.58 11.26 -16.28
C GLY A 360 18.06 11.21 -16.07
N ALA A 361 17.23 11.26 -17.12
CA ALA A 361 15.79 11.08 -17.00
C ALA A 361 15.40 9.59 -16.90
N GLY A 362 14.29 9.32 -16.22
CA GLY A 362 13.79 7.97 -15.98
C GLY A 362 12.39 7.72 -16.55
N LEU A 363 12.08 6.43 -16.71
CA LEU A 363 10.77 5.90 -17.04
C LEU A 363 10.43 4.77 -16.06
N LEU A 364 9.27 4.86 -15.41
CA LEU A 364 8.71 3.79 -14.58
C LEU A 364 7.55 3.16 -15.35
N LEU A 365 7.67 1.87 -15.68
CA LEU A 365 6.65 1.10 -16.37
C LEU A 365 5.94 0.18 -15.37
N GLY A 366 4.63 0.36 -15.24
CA GLY A 366 3.79 -0.45 -14.34
C GLY A 366 2.82 -1.38 -15.09
N LYS A 367 2.18 -2.28 -14.35
CA LYS A 367 1.02 -3.08 -14.76
C LYS A 367 -0.12 -2.95 -13.74
N ALA A 368 -0.51 -1.72 -13.44
CA ALA A 368 -1.45 -1.40 -12.38
C ALA A 368 -2.79 -2.14 -12.51
N SER A 369 -3.27 -2.46 -13.72
CA SER A 369 -4.50 -3.25 -13.90
C SER A 369 -4.40 -4.72 -13.46
N LEU A 370 -3.20 -5.24 -13.23
CA LEU A 370 -2.95 -6.58 -12.65
C LEU A 370 -2.68 -6.53 -11.14
N ALA A 371 -2.47 -5.34 -10.57
CA ALA A 371 -2.24 -5.18 -9.14
C ALA A 371 -3.55 -5.37 -8.36
N PRO A 372 -3.51 -5.93 -7.14
CA PRO A 372 -4.70 -6.06 -6.30
C PRO A 372 -5.27 -4.69 -5.95
N LEU A 373 -6.58 -4.61 -5.71
CA LEU A 373 -7.16 -3.46 -5.00
C LEU A 373 -7.06 -3.75 -3.52
N ASP A 374 -6.46 -2.83 -2.78
CA ASP A 374 -6.39 -2.91 -1.32
C ASP A 374 -6.77 -1.54 -0.76
N SER A 375 -7.78 -1.48 0.11
CA SER A 375 -8.22 -0.22 0.71
C SER A 375 -7.42 0.16 1.97
N ALA A 376 -6.78 -0.81 2.62
CA ALA A 376 -5.88 -0.57 3.75
C ALA A 376 -4.48 -0.22 3.25
N LEU A 377 -4.07 -0.87 2.15
CA LEU A 377 -2.74 -0.77 1.59
C LEU A 377 -2.63 0.07 0.28
N GLY A 378 -3.74 0.46 -0.33
CA GLY A 378 -3.74 1.21 -1.57
C GLY A 378 -3.80 2.73 -1.36
N THR A 379 -3.56 3.48 -2.44
CA THR A 379 -3.80 4.92 -2.42
C THR A 379 -5.30 5.18 -2.28
N ARG A 380 -5.68 6.14 -1.42
CA ARG A 380 -7.10 6.56 -1.31
C ARG A 380 -7.68 7.08 -2.62
N SER A 381 -6.83 7.62 -3.50
CA SER A 381 -7.20 8.05 -4.86
C SER A 381 -7.54 6.89 -5.80
N ASP A 382 -7.29 5.64 -5.41
CA ASP A 382 -7.74 4.46 -6.15
C ASP A 382 -9.25 4.23 -5.99
N TRP A 383 -9.93 5.02 -5.13
CA TRP A 383 -11.37 4.94 -4.87
C TRP A 383 -12.08 6.27 -5.13
N LEU A 384 -13.19 6.20 -5.87
CA LEU A 384 -14.08 7.32 -6.18
C LEU A 384 -15.42 7.12 -5.50
N PHE A 385 -15.83 8.08 -4.68
CA PHE A 385 -17.15 8.10 -4.06
C PHE A 385 -18.17 8.82 -4.94
N SER A 386 -19.42 8.38 -4.88
CA SER A 386 -20.55 9.21 -5.29
C SER A 386 -20.73 10.38 -4.31
N ALA A 387 -21.60 11.35 -4.64
CA ALA A 387 -21.67 12.66 -4.00
C ALA A 387 -21.78 12.69 -2.45
N LEU A 388 -22.27 11.62 -1.82
CA LEU A 388 -22.49 11.53 -0.36
C LEU A 388 -21.52 10.58 0.35
N GLY A 389 -20.63 9.92 -0.40
CA GLY A 389 -19.65 9.01 0.14
C GLY A 389 -18.39 9.73 0.63
N LYS A 390 -17.69 9.11 1.58
CA LYS A 390 -16.44 9.63 2.15
C LYS A 390 -15.63 8.53 2.83
N TRP A 391 -14.36 8.79 3.05
CA TRP A 391 -13.58 8.04 4.04
C TRP A 391 -14.07 8.38 5.45
N ALA A 392 -14.38 7.37 6.23
CA ALA A 392 -14.76 7.44 7.63
C ALA A 392 -13.56 7.06 8.54
N PRO A 393 -13.64 7.34 9.85
CA PRO A 393 -12.59 6.92 10.81
C PRO A 393 -12.28 5.42 10.72
N GLY A 394 -11.04 5.05 11.03
CA GLY A 394 -10.58 3.66 10.96
C GLY A 394 -10.40 3.11 9.54
N GLY A 395 -10.27 3.99 8.53
CA GLY A 395 -10.00 3.59 7.14
C GLY A 395 -11.21 3.02 6.40
N ALA A 396 -12.41 3.16 6.94
CA ALA A 396 -13.61 2.65 6.29
C ALA A 396 -14.08 3.56 5.15
N MET A 397 -14.55 2.98 4.05
CA MET A 397 -15.24 3.66 2.97
C MET A 397 -16.73 3.72 3.27
N GLN A 398 -17.23 4.90 3.67
CA GLN A 398 -18.66 5.17 3.78
C GLN A 398 -19.18 5.48 2.37
N PHE A 399 -19.92 4.55 1.76
CA PHE A 399 -20.51 4.74 0.44
C PHE A 399 -21.98 5.15 0.50
N CYS A 400 -22.68 4.91 1.61
CA CYS A 400 -24.06 5.35 1.81
C CYS A 400 -24.21 6.06 3.15
N ALA A 401 -24.72 7.30 3.14
CA ALA A 401 -24.95 8.10 4.34
C ALA A 401 -26.26 7.72 5.05
N ALA A 402 -26.37 7.99 6.35
CA ALA A 402 -27.61 7.86 7.11
C ALA A 402 -28.65 8.94 6.75
N ILE A 403 -29.13 8.92 5.51
CA ILE A 403 -30.17 9.80 4.98
C ILE A 403 -31.30 8.92 4.44
N ASN A 404 -32.56 9.33 4.62
CA ASN A 404 -33.70 8.59 4.07
C ASN A 404 -33.73 8.72 2.54
N ASN A 405 -34.17 7.67 1.86
CA ASN A 405 -34.35 7.60 0.41
C ASN A 405 -33.07 7.93 -0.38
N THR A 406 -31.90 7.61 0.18
CA THR A 406 -30.61 7.92 -0.43
C THR A 406 -29.99 6.68 -1.06
N ASN A 407 -29.03 6.91 -1.95
CA ASN A 407 -28.09 5.90 -2.40
C ASN A 407 -26.68 6.48 -2.42
N GLY A 408 -25.71 5.60 -2.53
CA GLY A 408 -24.37 6.00 -2.89
C GLY A 408 -23.46 4.82 -3.19
N THR A 409 -22.32 5.11 -3.79
CA THR A 409 -21.35 4.13 -4.23
C THR A 409 -19.93 4.56 -3.88
N VAL A 410 -19.04 3.59 -3.80
CA VAL A 410 -17.59 3.77 -3.88
C VAL A 410 -17.06 2.79 -4.90
N THR A 411 -16.26 3.26 -5.86
CA THR A 411 -15.81 2.46 -7.00
C THR A 411 -14.32 2.67 -7.23
N SER A 412 -13.60 1.64 -7.64
CA SER A 412 -12.20 1.77 -8.04
C SER A 412 -12.05 2.76 -9.21
N THR A 413 -10.93 3.47 -9.26
CA THR A 413 -10.66 4.44 -10.32
C THR A 413 -9.84 3.88 -11.49
N ARG A 414 -9.40 2.62 -11.35
CA ARG A 414 -8.83 1.78 -12.40
C ARG A 414 -9.63 0.49 -12.52
N ARG A 415 -9.56 -0.12 -13.69
CA ARG A 415 -10.12 -1.45 -13.93
C ARG A 415 -9.07 -2.52 -13.59
N VAL A 416 -9.53 -3.61 -12.99
CA VAL A 416 -8.71 -4.77 -12.65
C VAL A 416 -9.16 -6.00 -13.42
N ARG A 417 -8.28 -6.99 -13.54
CA ARG A 417 -8.61 -8.27 -14.19
C ARG A 417 -9.74 -8.97 -13.42
N VAL A 418 -10.81 -9.35 -14.11
CA VAL A 418 -11.99 -10.04 -13.54
C VAL A 418 -12.35 -11.32 -14.28
N SER A 419 -11.62 -11.65 -15.35
CA SER A 419 -11.79 -12.88 -16.13
C SER A 419 -11.08 -14.10 -15.55
N ASP A 420 -10.11 -13.90 -14.66
CA ASP A 420 -9.42 -14.97 -13.94
C ASP A 420 -10.18 -15.33 -12.65
N ALA A 421 -9.77 -16.42 -11.99
CA ALA A 421 -10.22 -16.68 -10.63
C ALA A 421 -9.72 -15.57 -9.68
N TRP A 422 -10.61 -15.10 -8.81
CA TRP A 422 -10.29 -14.04 -7.87
C TRP A 422 -11.09 -14.18 -6.57
N THR A 423 -10.50 -13.62 -5.52
CA THR A 423 -11.10 -13.48 -4.20
C THR A 423 -11.17 -12.00 -3.81
N CYS A 424 -12.35 -11.58 -3.35
CA CYS A 424 -12.57 -10.29 -2.72
C CYS A 424 -12.96 -10.48 -1.26
N THR A 425 -12.17 -9.96 -0.32
CA THR A 425 -12.52 -9.93 1.12
C THR A 425 -12.78 -8.51 1.56
N PHE A 426 -13.74 -8.32 2.46
CA PHE A 426 -13.97 -7.03 3.11
C PHE A 426 -14.74 -7.21 4.43
N ASP A 427 -14.55 -6.27 5.34
CA ASP A 427 -15.36 -6.15 6.55
C ASP A 427 -16.47 -5.13 6.30
N TYR A 428 -17.72 -5.57 6.40
CA TYR A 428 -18.89 -4.70 6.41
C TYR A 428 -19.14 -4.19 7.83
N THR A 429 -19.30 -2.86 7.95
CA THR A 429 -19.56 -2.19 9.22
C THR A 429 -20.63 -1.12 9.05
N TRP A 430 -21.20 -0.73 10.18
CA TRP A 430 -22.24 0.29 10.20
C TRP A 430 -21.74 1.61 10.80
N GLY A 431 -22.36 2.71 10.35
CA GLY A 431 -22.20 4.04 10.95
C GLY A 431 -23.44 4.51 11.70
N ALA A 432 -23.86 5.75 11.50
CA ALA A 432 -25.06 6.30 12.12
C ALA A 432 -26.39 5.69 11.60
N GLY A 433 -27.50 5.93 12.31
CA GLY A 433 -28.86 5.60 11.85
C GLY A 433 -29.36 4.16 12.11
N MET A 434 -28.52 3.31 12.68
CA MET A 434 -28.67 1.84 12.68
C MET A 434 -29.78 1.19 13.52
N ASN A 435 -30.72 1.95 14.06
CA ASN A 435 -31.76 1.39 14.93
C ASN A 435 -32.68 0.41 14.18
N PHE A 436 -32.75 0.53 12.86
CA PHE A 436 -33.53 -0.35 12.00
C PHE A 436 -32.83 -0.46 10.63
N PRO A 437 -32.11 -1.55 10.34
CA PRO A 437 -31.20 -1.60 9.20
C PRO A 437 -32.00 -1.50 7.90
N ALA A 438 -31.68 -0.52 7.04
CA ALA A 438 -32.40 -0.28 5.79
C ALA A 438 -31.45 0.20 4.67
N ASP A 439 -31.49 -0.30 3.45
CA ASP A 439 -32.25 -1.45 2.95
C ASP A 439 -31.37 -2.60 2.47
N ALA A 440 -30.32 -2.26 1.74
CA ALA A 440 -29.39 -3.21 1.18
C ALA A 440 -28.06 -2.54 0.84
N PHE A 441 -27.03 -3.36 0.74
CA PHE A 441 -25.79 -3.01 0.06
C PHE A 441 -25.46 -4.05 -1.01
N CYS A 442 -24.59 -3.70 -1.94
CA CYS A 442 -24.04 -4.61 -2.92
C CYS A 442 -22.54 -4.39 -3.11
N MET A 443 -21.86 -5.46 -3.56
CA MET A 443 -20.60 -5.36 -4.28
C MET A 443 -20.93 -5.49 -5.77
N PHE A 444 -20.27 -4.72 -6.62
CA PHE A 444 -20.48 -4.76 -8.06
C PHE A 444 -19.17 -4.67 -8.84
N LEU A 445 -19.22 -5.20 -10.06
CA LEU A 445 -18.22 -5.08 -11.10
C LEU A 445 -18.87 -4.41 -12.32
N HIS A 446 -18.25 -3.39 -12.92
CA HIS A 446 -18.85 -2.77 -14.11
C HIS A 446 -17.87 -2.11 -15.09
N ASN A 447 -18.35 -1.95 -16.32
CA ASN A 447 -17.76 -1.11 -17.38
C ASN A 447 -18.83 -0.16 -17.95
N ASP A 448 -19.51 0.55 -17.05
CA ASP A 448 -20.55 1.50 -17.46
C ASP A 448 -19.91 2.65 -18.26
N PRO A 449 -20.41 2.98 -19.46
CA PRO A 449 -19.83 4.04 -20.29
C PRO A 449 -19.94 5.44 -19.65
N ARG A 450 -20.79 5.62 -18.62
CA ARG A 450 -20.89 6.88 -17.85
C ARG A 450 -19.77 7.03 -16.82
N GLY A 451 -18.92 6.00 -16.66
CA GLY A 451 -17.74 6.03 -15.82
C GLY A 451 -17.94 5.47 -14.40
N PRO A 452 -16.85 5.36 -13.62
CA PRO A 452 -16.84 4.68 -12.32
C PRO A 452 -17.70 5.35 -11.23
N GLY A 453 -18.05 6.63 -11.41
CA GLY A 453 -18.89 7.38 -10.45
C GLY A 453 -20.39 7.15 -10.58
N TYR A 454 -20.83 6.25 -11.47
CA TYR A 454 -22.27 6.00 -11.67
C TYR A 454 -22.92 5.41 -10.41
N ALA A 455 -24.02 6.03 -9.97
CA ALA A 455 -24.81 5.59 -8.83
C ALA A 455 -26.29 5.95 -9.04
N GLN A 456 -27.18 4.97 -8.97
CA GLN A 456 -28.63 5.17 -9.07
C GLN A 456 -29.41 4.09 -8.32
N GLY A 457 -30.64 4.42 -7.92
CA GLY A 457 -31.57 3.51 -7.26
C GLY A 457 -31.28 3.34 -5.77
N ASN A 458 -32.26 3.74 -4.97
CA ASN A 458 -32.25 3.54 -3.52
C ASN A 458 -32.96 2.21 -3.16
N VAL A 459 -33.03 1.88 -1.87
CA VAL A 459 -33.70 0.65 -1.39
C VAL A 459 -33.09 -0.64 -1.99
N LEU A 460 -33.89 -1.43 -2.73
CA LEU A 460 -33.54 -2.76 -3.24
C LEU A 460 -32.46 -2.75 -4.32
N SER A 461 -32.24 -1.61 -4.97
CA SER A 461 -31.23 -1.46 -6.01
C SER A 461 -29.86 -1.07 -5.46
N ALA A 462 -29.76 -0.59 -4.21
CA ALA A 462 -28.48 -0.32 -3.53
C ALA A 462 -27.42 0.41 -4.38
N GLY A 463 -27.79 1.47 -5.11
CA GLY A 463 -26.87 2.22 -5.98
C GLY A 463 -26.56 1.58 -7.34
N PHE A 464 -27.06 0.38 -7.61
CA PHE A 464 -26.78 -0.41 -8.82
C PHE A 464 -27.77 -0.17 -9.98
N LEU A 465 -28.88 0.57 -9.78
CA LEU A 465 -29.98 0.64 -10.76
C LEU A 465 -29.50 1.14 -12.14
N GLY A 466 -29.76 0.35 -13.18
CA GLY A 466 -29.45 0.70 -14.56
C GLY A 466 -27.96 0.84 -14.87
N MET A 467 -27.06 0.38 -14.00
CA MET A 467 -25.62 0.30 -14.26
C MET A 467 -25.36 -0.69 -15.40
N GLN A 468 -24.78 -0.25 -16.51
CA GLN A 468 -24.57 -1.05 -17.71
C GLN A 468 -23.28 -1.86 -17.62
N ASN A 469 -23.22 -2.96 -18.38
CA ASN A 469 -22.07 -3.86 -18.45
C ASN A 469 -21.60 -4.25 -17.05
N SER A 470 -22.51 -4.82 -16.26
CA SER A 470 -22.27 -5.00 -14.83
C SER A 470 -22.78 -6.33 -14.28
N VAL A 471 -22.11 -6.77 -13.22
CA VAL A 471 -22.49 -7.88 -12.33
C VAL A 471 -22.51 -7.35 -10.91
N GLY A 472 -23.50 -7.73 -10.10
CA GLY A 472 -23.57 -7.34 -8.70
C GLY A 472 -24.04 -8.46 -7.79
N VAL A 473 -23.57 -8.47 -6.55
CA VAL A 473 -24.05 -9.32 -5.46
C VAL A 473 -24.60 -8.40 -4.38
N ARG A 474 -25.89 -8.55 -4.04
CA ARG A 474 -26.58 -7.69 -3.07
C ARG A 474 -27.05 -8.46 -1.87
N TRP A 475 -26.79 -7.94 -0.68
CA TRP A 475 -27.35 -8.41 0.58
C TRP A 475 -28.44 -7.44 1.07
N TYR A 476 -29.66 -7.95 1.20
CA TYR A 476 -30.83 -7.16 1.60
C TYR A 476 -31.25 -7.49 3.03
N PHE A 477 -31.25 -6.50 3.92
CA PHE A 477 -31.42 -6.68 5.38
C PHE A 477 -32.62 -5.96 5.97
N TYR A 478 -33.41 -5.19 5.19
CA TYR A 478 -34.55 -4.45 5.75
C TYR A 478 -35.60 -5.37 6.39
N PRO A 479 -35.84 -5.28 7.71
CA PRO A 479 -36.67 -6.24 8.40
C PRO A 479 -38.17 -6.06 8.14
N GLY A 480 -38.59 -4.89 7.64
CA GLY A 480 -39.97 -4.57 7.28
C GLY A 480 -40.36 -4.99 5.86
N ASN A 481 -39.46 -5.57 5.08
CA ASN A 481 -39.78 -6.07 3.75
C ASN A 481 -40.64 -7.34 3.83
N THR A 482 -41.78 -7.34 3.15
CA THR A 482 -42.72 -8.48 3.06
C THR A 482 -42.70 -9.18 1.71
N THR A 483 -41.86 -8.74 0.77
CA THR A 483 -41.82 -9.22 -0.62
C THR A 483 -40.79 -10.34 -0.83
N GLY A 484 -40.30 -10.95 0.25
CA GLY A 484 -39.34 -12.07 0.21
C GLY A 484 -37.87 -11.66 0.06
N GLU A 485 -37.53 -10.36 0.09
CA GLU A 485 -36.13 -9.89 -0.01
C GLU A 485 -35.39 -9.95 1.32
N LYS A 486 -36.14 -9.95 2.42
CA LYS A 486 -35.58 -9.97 3.77
C LYS A 486 -34.57 -11.10 3.95
N ASN A 487 -33.35 -10.74 4.35
CA ASN A 487 -32.24 -11.63 4.63
C ASN A 487 -31.86 -12.51 3.42
N ARG A 488 -31.94 -11.93 2.21
CA ARG A 488 -31.55 -12.60 0.97
C ARG A 488 -30.35 -11.94 0.31
N VAL A 489 -29.47 -12.78 -0.21
CA VAL A 489 -28.47 -12.40 -1.19
C VAL A 489 -29.03 -12.65 -2.59
N ALA A 490 -28.74 -11.79 -3.55
CA ALA A 490 -29.17 -11.96 -4.94
C ALA A 490 -28.07 -11.49 -5.91
N ILE A 491 -27.99 -12.14 -7.07
CA ILE A 491 -27.13 -11.71 -8.17
C ILE A 491 -27.89 -10.73 -9.08
N GLY A 492 -27.17 -9.77 -9.65
CA GLY A 492 -27.72 -8.79 -10.57
C GLY A 492 -26.86 -8.62 -11.81
N TYR A 493 -27.51 -8.25 -12.91
CA TYR A 493 -26.89 -7.98 -14.19
C TYR A 493 -27.45 -6.70 -14.79
N ASN A 494 -26.59 -5.90 -15.43
CA ASN A 494 -26.99 -4.64 -16.09
C ASN A 494 -27.90 -3.77 -15.22
N GLY A 495 -27.54 -3.68 -13.95
CA GLY A 495 -28.18 -2.78 -13.00
C GLY A 495 -29.53 -3.25 -12.45
N THR A 496 -29.84 -4.54 -12.58
CA THR A 496 -31.07 -5.14 -12.03
C THR A 496 -30.73 -6.42 -11.28
N PHE A 497 -31.28 -6.61 -10.07
CA PHE A 497 -31.16 -7.84 -9.29
C PHE A 497 -32.23 -8.85 -9.69
N LEU A 498 -31.84 -10.12 -9.85
CA LEU A 498 -32.72 -11.18 -10.31
C LEU A 498 -33.51 -11.78 -9.15
N ALA A 499 -34.84 -11.68 -9.23
CA ALA A 499 -35.77 -12.20 -8.23
C ALA A 499 -35.61 -13.71 -7.97
N ASP A 500 -35.32 -14.48 -9.00
CA ASP A 500 -35.21 -15.95 -8.94
C ASP A 500 -33.85 -16.42 -8.41
N SER A 501 -32.89 -15.51 -8.24
CA SER A 501 -31.56 -15.82 -7.70
C SER A 501 -31.49 -15.75 -6.17
N ARG A 502 -32.56 -15.32 -5.50
CA ARG A 502 -32.54 -15.03 -4.06
C ARG A 502 -32.19 -16.26 -3.24
N GLN A 503 -31.14 -16.18 -2.42
CA GLN A 503 -30.76 -17.21 -1.47
C GLN A 503 -30.74 -16.67 -0.05
N LEU A 504 -31.17 -17.50 0.92
CA LEU A 504 -31.09 -17.17 2.35
C LEU A 504 -29.63 -17.05 2.79
N TYR A 505 -29.33 -16.00 3.56
CA TYR A 505 -28.05 -15.89 4.24
C TYR A 505 -28.16 -16.03 5.79
N GLU A 506 -29.34 -16.42 6.28
CA GLU A 506 -29.54 -16.79 7.69
C GLU A 506 -28.79 -18.09 8.01
N PRO A 507 -28.22 -18.24 9.23
CA PRO A 507 -28.47 -17.43 10.43
C PRO A 507 -27.54 -16.21 10.62
N VAL A 508 -26.68 -15.88 9.65
CA VAL A 508 -25.84 -14.68 9.72
C VAL A 508 -26.69 -13.45 9.37
N LEU A 509 -26.63 -12.40 10.17
CA LEU A 509 -27.46 -11.22 10.00
C LEU A 509 -26.62 -9.95 10.22
N PHE A 510 -26.89 -8.92 9.42
CA PHE A 510 -26.21 -7.63 9.50
C PHE A 510 -26.82 -6.78 10.62
N TYR A 511 -26.14 -6.66 11.76
CA TYR A 511 -26.60 -5.94 12.95
C TYR A 511 -25.69 -4.79 13.36
N SER A 512 -26.25 -3.78 14.02
CA SER A 512 -25.60 -2.51 14.39
C SER A 512 -24.29 -2.58 15.18
N ASN A 513 -23.98 -3.69 15.84
CA ASN A 513 -22.82 -3.84 16.73
C ASN A 513 -21.83 -4.95 16.33
N ALA A 514 -22.03 -5.58 15.18
CA ALA A 514 -21.17 -6.66 14.70
C ALA A 514 -20.49 -6.29 13.38
N VAL A 515 -19.20 -6.60 13.27
CA VAL A 515 -18.51 -6.65 11.99
C VAL A 515 -19.00 -7.89 11.26
N THR A 516 -19.41 -7.75 10.00
CA THR A 516 -19.70 -8.90 9.15
C THR A 516 -18.57 -9.04 8.15
N ARG A 517 -17.82 -10.14 8.25
CA ARG A 517 -16.79 -10.47 7.28
C ARG A 517 -17.45 -11.06 6.05
N VAL A 518 -17.08 -10.54 4.89
CA VAL A 518 -17.60 -10.99 3.61
C VAL A 518 -16.44 -11.40 2.72
N THR A 519 -16.58 -12.57 2.13
CA THR A 519 -15.71 -13.07 1.07
C THR A 519 -16.55 -13.34 -0.16
N VAL A 520 -16.15 -12.80 -1.31
CA VAL A 520 -16.74 -13.10 -2.61
C VAL A 520 -15.67 -13.76 -3.47
N GLN A 521 -15.95 -14.93 -4.02
CA GLN A 521 -15.02 -15.70 -4.86
C GLN A 521 -15.64 -15.99 -6.22
N TYR A 522 -14.84 -15.84 -7.27
CA TYR A 522 -15.24 -16.17 -8.62
C TYR A 522 -14.39 -17.30 -9.20
N ASP A 523 -15.07 -18.33 -9.71
CA ASP A 523 -14.44 -19.37 -10.53
C ASP A 523 -14.94 -19.24 -11.98
N PRO A 524 -14.08 -18.78 -12.91
CA PRO A 524 -14.45 -18.64 -14.33
C PRO A 524 -14.62 -19.97 -15.05
N VAL A 525 -14.02 -21.06 -14.57
CA VAL A 525 -14.12 -22.40 -15.15
C VAL A 525 -15.44 -23.04 -14.78
N ALA A 526 -15.80 -22.99 -13.49
CA ALA A 526 -17.09 -23.48 -13.00
C ALA A 526 -18.26 -22.51 -13.28
N LYS A 527 -17.97 -21.26 -13.67
CA LYS A 527 -18.93 -20.16 -13.81
C LYS A 527 -19.75 -19.92 -12.54
N THR A 528 -19.07 -19.97 -11.40
CA THR A 528 -19.68 -19.78 -10.08
C THR A 528 -19.20 -18.49 -9.43
N LEU A 529 -20.14 -17.81 -8.76
CA LEU A 529 -19.83 -16.69 -7.89
C LEU A 529 -20.33 -17.03 -6.48
N THR A 530 -19.40 -17.13 -5.55
CA THR A 530 -19.65 -17.58 -4.19
C THR A 530 -19.59 -16.39 -3.25
N SER A 531 -20.64 -16.19 -2.45
CA SER A 531 -20.67 -15.24 -1.33
C SER A 531 -20.59 -16.01 -0.03
N ILE A 532 -19.59 -15.73 0.80
CA ILE A 532 -19.43 -16.26 2.15
C ILE A 532 -19.55 -15.09 3.10
N ILE A 533 -20.52 -15.14 4.01
CA ILE A 533 -20.63 -14.16 5.10
C ILE A 533 -20.45 -14.84 6.44
N GLY A 534 -19.75 -14.17 7.35
CA GLY A 534 -19.54 -14.63 8.72
C GLY A 534 -19.61 -13.47 9.71
N ASN A 535 -20.12 -13.75 10.90
CA ASN A 535 -20.12 -12.81 12.02
C ASN A 535 -19.79 -13.52 13.34
N ASP A 536 -19.37 -12.74 14.33
CA ASP A 536 -19.16 -13.21 15.70
C ASP A 536 -20.52 -13.38 16.45
N GLY A 537 -21.48 -14.12 15.88
CA GLY A 537 -22.76 -14.51 16.52
C GLY A 537 -23.77 -13.38 16.83
N PRO A 538 -25.04 -13.68 17.19
CA PRO A 538 -26.06 -12.66 17.48
C PRO A 538 -26.13 -12.22 18.97
N ARG A 539 -26.47 -10.93 19.13
CA ARG A 539 -27.05 -10.15 20.26
C ARG A 539 -26.69 -10.51 21.71
N SER A 540 -26.08 -9.53 22.38
CA SER A 540 -26.03 -9.37 23.83
C SER A 540 -27.40 -8.90 24.39
N ASP A 541 -28.40 -9.76 24.33
CA ASP A 541 -29.57 -9.67 25.22
C ASP A 541 -29.99 -11.08 25.65
N THR A 542 -29.32 -11.57 26.70
CA THR A 542 -29.78 -12.61 27.64
C THR A 542 -30.65 -13.74 27.03
N LEU A 543 -30.07 -14.88 26.63
CA LEU A 543 -30.64 -16.24 26.83
C LEU A 543 -29.93 -17.45 26.15
N ASN A 544 -28.67 -17.40 25.67
CA ASN A 544 -27.97 -18.66 25.31
C ASN A 544 -26.42 -18.56 25.29
N PRO A 545 -25.66 -19.33 26.10
CA PRO A 545 -24.20 -19.19 26.23
C PRO A 545 -23.35 -20.08 25.29
N SER A 546 -23.92 -20.88 24.38
CA SER A 546 -23.12 -21.65 23.40
C SER A 546 -22.75 -20.79 22.18
N ARG A 547 -21.54 -20.20 22.20
CA ARG A 547 -20.98 -19.36 21.13
C ARG A 547 -20.54 -20.22 19.94
N GLU A 548 -21.34 -20.26 18.89
CA GLU A 548 -20.97 -20.89 17.62
C GLU A 548 -20.75 -19.79 16.58
N PHE A 549 -19.55 -19.73 15.99
CA PHE A 549 -19.29 -18.90 14.81
C PHE A 549 -20.26 -19.33 13.71
N ARG A 550 -20.96 -18.37 13.10
CA ARG A 550 -21.92 -18.64 12.04
C ARG A 550 -21.35 -18.13 10.74
N ALA A 551 -21.28 -19.02 9.76
CA ALA A 551 -20.98 -18.68 8.38
C ALA A 551 -22.10 -19.19 7.48
N VAL A 552 -22.38 -18.45 6.42
CA VAL A 552 -23.28 -18.89 5.36
C VAL A 552 -22.62 -18.69 4.02
N THR A 553 -22.67 -19.73 3.21
CA THR A 553 -22.17 -19.76 1.84
C THR A 553 -23.35 -19.81 0.87
N ASN A 554 -23.36 -18.87 -0.06
CA ASN A 554 -24.33 -18.78 -1.14
C ASN A 554 -23.58 -18.89 -2.47
N VAL A 555 -24.01 -19.78 -3.36
CA VAL A 555 -23.35 -20.04 -4.65
C VAL A 555 -24.31 -19.70 -5.77
N PHE A 556 -23.92 -18.77 -6.63
CA PHE A 556 -24.60 -18.48 -7.88
C PHE A 556 -23.92 -19.24 -9.02
N THR A 557 -24.70 -19.90 -9.87
CA THR A 557 -24.22 -20.62 -11.06
C THR A 557 -24.49 -19.80 -12.33
N ASP A 558 -23.91 -20.24 -13.45
CA ASP A 558 -24.06 -19.60 -14.77
C ASP A 558 -23.63 -18.13 -14.77
N VAL A 559 -22.60 -17.81 -13.98
CA VAL A 559 -22.02 -16.48 -13.85
C VAL A 559 -20.81 -16.37 -14.78
N ASP A 560 -20.98 -15.63 -15.86
CA ASP A 560 -19.91 -15.29 -16.80
C ASP A 560 -19.58 -13.81 -16.68
N ILE A 561 -18.63 -13.46 -15.80
CA ILE A 561 -18.38 -12.05 -15.46
C ILE A 561 -17.84 -11.29 -16.66
N ALA A 562 -16.86 -11.87 -17.38
CA ALA A 562 -16.25 -11.22 -18.53
C ALA A 562 -17.28 -10.92 -19.62
N GLN A 563 -18.20 -11.85 -19.90
CA GLN A 563 -19.31 -11.62 -20.83
C GLN A 563 -20.24 -10.49 -20.36
N ARG A 564 -20.58 -10.46 -19.06
CA ARG A 564 -21.55 -9.51 -18.51
C ARG A 564 -20.99 -8.09 -18.39
N VAL A 565 -19.70 -7.95 -18.09
CA VAL A 565 -19.02 -6.64 -18.04
C VAL A 565 -18.44 -6.23 -19.39
N GLY A 566 -18.55 -7.07 -20.42
CA GLY A 566 -18.12 -6.75 -21.78
C GLY A 566 -16.60 -6.73 -21.97
N GLY A 567 -15.84 -7.47 -21.17
CA GLY A 567 -14.39 -7.54 -21.29
C GLY A 567 -13.71 -8.23 -20.10
N GLU A 568 -12.38 -8.35 -20.16
CA GLU A 568 -11.58 -9.04 -19.14
C GLU A 568 -11.27 -8.21 -17.89
N TYR A 569 -11.53 -6.90 -17.95
CA TYR A 569 -11.23 -5.95 -16.89
C TYR A 569 -12.48 -5.16 -16.52
N ALA A 570 -12.71 -4.89 -15.24
CA ALA A 570 -13.83 -4.08 -14.76
C ALA A 570 -13.44 -3.22 -13.55
N TYR A 571 -14.22 -2.17 -13.29
CA TYR A 571 -14.16 -1.45 -12.02
C TYR A 571 -14.80 -2.29 -10.92
N VAL A 572 -14.26 -2.24 -9.71
CA VAL A 572 -14.82 -2.91 -8.52
C VAL A 572 -15.40 -1.85 -7.61
N GLY A 573 -16.62 -2.06 -7.12
CA GLY A 573 -17.24 -1.09 -6.22
C GLY A 573 -18.25 -1.68 -5.26
N PHE A 574 -18.73 -0.82 -4.39
CA PHE A 574 -19.78 -1.10 -3.41
C PHE A 574 -20.87 -0.05 -3.54
N GLY A 575 -22.11 -0.49 -3.42
CA GLY A 575 -23.29 0.36 -3.48
C GLY A 575 -24.18 0.16 -2.27
N GLY A 576 -24.88 1.21 -1.86
CA GLY A 576 -25.83 1.18 -0.76
C GLY A 576 -27.07 1.97 -1.07
N GLY A 577 -28.18 1.60 -0.45
CA GLY A 577 -29.46 2.27 -0.63
C GLY A 577 -30.31 2.22 0.63
N THR A 578 -30.95 3.34 0.96
CA THR A 578 -31.90 3.48 2.07
C THR A 578 -33.26 3.91 1.54
N GLY A 579 -34.32 3.59 2.27
CA GLY A 579 -35.70 3.96 1.97
C GLY A 579 -36.25 4.92 3.02
N GLY A 580 -37.47 4.66 3.50
CA GLY A 580 -38.10 5.46 4.56
C GLY A 580 -37.37 5.45 5.91
N VAL A 581 -36.32 4.64 6.04
CA VAL A 581 -35.43 4.52 7.19
C VAL A 581 -33.98 4.61 6.70
N ASN A 582 -33.10 5.18 7.51
CA ASN A 582 -31.71 5.40 7.17
C ASN A 582 -30.74 4.49 7.93
N ALA A 583 -29.65 4.12 7.27
CA ALA A 583 -28.52 3.43 7.86
C ALA A 583 -27.26 3.83 7.10
N GLU A 584 -26.23 4.23 7.82
CA GLU A 584 -24.93 4.50 7.20
C GLU A 584 -24.18 3.19 6.97
N MET A 585 -23.75 2.97 5.73
CA MET A 585 -23.14 1.72 5.28
C MET A 585 -21.66 1.94 4.97
N ARG A 586 -20.82 1.04 5.47
CA ARG A 586 -19.37 1.13 5.32
C ARG A 586 -18.76 -0.22 4.98
N VAL A 587 -17.70 -0.19 4.20
CA VAL A 587 -16.76 -1.32 4.06
C VAL A 587 -15.37 -0.87 4.44
N ARG A 588 -14.56 -1.77 4.98
CA ARG A 588 -13.13 -1.55 5.24
C ARG A 588 -12.36 -2.83 4.94
N ASP A 589 -11.04 -2.74 4.93
CA ASP A 589 -10.15 -3.89 4.71
C ASP A 589 -10.50 -4.64 3.41
N VAL A 590 -10.97 -3.88 2.40
CA VAL A 590 -11.27 -4.40 1.07
C VAL A 590 -9.97 -4.85 0.44
N ARG A 591 -9.90 -6.13 0.06
CA ARG A 591 -8.85 -6.71 -0.76
C ARG A 591 -9.47 -7.49 -1.90
N PHE A 592 -9.26 -7.04 -3.13
CA PHE A 592 -9.64 -7.76 -4.35
C PHE A 592 -8.37 -8.18 -5.08
N ALA A 593 -8.17 -9.48 -5.27
CA ALA A 593 -6.97 -10.03 -5.89
C ALA A 593 -7.29 -11.27 -6.73
N SER A 594 -6.56 -11.46 -7.83
CA SER A 594 -6.54 -12.73 -8.55
C SER A 594 -5.90 -13.82 -7.68
N ASP A 595 -6.48 -15.01 -7.69
CA ASP A 595 -5.98 -16.14 -6.90
C ASP A 595 -4.70 -16.72 -7.52
N ALA A 596 -4.67 -16.77 -8.85
CA ALA A 596 -3.51 -17.19 -9.66
C ALA A 596 -3.23 -16.12 -10.73
N PRO A 597 -2.46 -15.07 -10.40
CA PRO A 597 -2.20 -13.97 -11.32
C PRO A 597 -1.37 -14.42 -12.52
N SER A 598 -1.75 -13.94 -13.70
CA SER A 598 -1.04 -14.17 -14.96
C SER A 598 -0.67 -12.84 -15.63
N ASP A 599 0.38 -12.82 -16.45
CA ASP A 599 0.72 -11.63 -17.22
C ASP A 599 -0.16 -11.49 -18.48
N ALA A 600 -1.44 -11.19 -18.26
CA ALA A 600 -2.40 -10.93 -19.33
C ALA A 600 -2.15 -9.62 -20.09
N MET A 601 -1.22 -8.79 -19.60
CA MET A 601 -0.77 -7.58 -20.28
C MET A 601 0.54 -7.78 -21.05
N SER A 602 1.04 -9.01 -21.15
CA SER A 602 2.29 -9.36 -21.85
C SER A 602 2.30 -8.98 -23.33
N ALA A 603 1.14 -8.84 -23.98
CA ALA A 603 1.01 -8.41 -25.37
C ALA A 603 0.79 -6.89 -25.53
N VAL A 604 0.45 -6.19 -24.45
CA VAL A 604 0.12 -4.76 -24.49
C VAL A 604 1.40 -3.93 -24.51
N ALA A 605 1.54 -3.06 -25.51
CA ALA A 605 2.66 -2.13 -25.57
C ALA A 605 2.59 -1.11 -24.41
N SER A 606 3.69 -1.00 -23.67
CA SER A 606 3.84 -0.05 -22.56
C SER A 606 3.97 1.40 -23.06
N LEU A 607 4.54 1.56 -24.26
CA LEU A 607 4.63 2.80 -25.03
C LEU A 607 4.94 2.46 -26.50
N ALA A 608 4.81 3.41 -27.42
CA ALA A 608 5.07 3.20 -28.85
C ALA A 608 6.56 3.10 -29.16
N SER A 609 7.35 4.03 -28.63
CA SER A 609 8.79 4.06 -28.84
C SER A 609 9.52 4.82 -27.74
N LEU A 610 10.78 4.45 -27.51
CA LEU A 610 11.71 5.15 -26.64
C LEU A 610 12.93 5.63 -27.43
N GLU A 611 13.31 6.89 -27.24
CA GLU A 611 14.55 7.48 -27.78
C GLU A 611 15.45 7.90 -26.63
N LEU A 612 16.73 7.49 -26.68
CA LEU A 612 17.80 8.08 -25.87
C LEU A 612 18.74 8.81 -26.83
N PRO A 613 18.92 10.15 -26.70
CA PRO A 613 19.84 10.90 -27.54
C PRO A 613 21.30 10.56 -27.24
N ALA A 614 22.21 11.02 -28.10
CA ALA A 614 23.65 10.76 -27.97
C ALA A 614 24.17 11.13 -26.57
N GLY A 615 24.94 10.21 -25.97
CA GLY A 615 25.54 10.32 -24.64
C GLY A 615 24.56 10.22 -23.47
N ALA A 616 23.25 10.08 -23.70
CA ALA A 616 22.28 10.05 -22.61
C ALA A 616 22.24 8.68 -21.92
N THR A 617 22.17 8.69 -20.60
CA THR A 617 21.81 7.52 -19.80
C THR A 617 20.37 7.65 -19.31
N GLY A 618 19.51 6.72 -19.70
CA GLY A 618 18.10 6.68 -19.29
C GLY A 618 17.79 5.44 -18.45
N LEU A 619 17.19 5.63 -17.28
CA LEU A 619 16.74 4.53 -16.42
C LEU A 619 15.32 4.10 -16.79
N VAL A 620 15.13 2.85 -17.19
CA VAL A 620 13.82 2.21 -17.27
C VAL A 620 13.68 1.26 -16.09
N MET A 621 12.62 1.48 -15.30
CA MET A 621 12.31 0.68 -14.12
C MET A 621 11.00 -0.08 -14.33
N LEU A 622 11.01 -1.38 -14.11
CA LEU A 622 9.86 -2.27 -14.28
C LEU A 622 9.19 -2.55 -12.94
N ASP A 623 7.91 -2.22 -12.80
CA ASP A 623 7.09 -2.48 -11.63
C ASP A 623 5.96 -3.47 -11.99
N SER A 624 6.30 -4.75 -11.90
CA SER A 624 5.37 -5.84 -12.19
C SER A 624 4.75 -6.36 -10.90
N PRO A 625 3.42 -6.37 -10.74
CA PRO A 625 2.77 -7.03 -9.63
C PRO A 625 2.76 -8.56 -9.78
N VAL A 626 3.12 -9.08 -10.97
CA VAL A 626 3.18 -10.51 -11.28
C VAL A 626 4.63 -10.97 -11.49
N PRO A 627 5.00 -12.18 -11.03
CA PRO A 627 6.31 -12.78 -11.33
C PRO A 627 6.55 -12.87 -12.85
N ASP A 628 7.78 -12.61 -13.28
CA ASP A 628 8.23 -12.70 -14.69
C ASP A 628 7.39 -11.90 -15.71
N GLY A 629 6.70 -10.84 -15.27
CA GLY A 629 5.92 -9.98 -16.17
C GLY A 629 6.76 -9.37 -17.30
N THR A 630 6.18 -9.34 -18.50
CA THR A 630 6.79 -8.83 -19.74
C THR A 630 6.21 -7.47 -20.12
N PHE A 631 7.08 -6.48 -20.29
CA PHE A 631 6.75 -5.14 -20.76
C PHE A 631 7.15 -5.01 -22.22
N ASN A 632 6.18 -4.80 -23.10
CA ASN A 632 6.48 -4.63 -24.53
C ASN A 632 6.77 -3.18 -24.86
N MET A 633 7.78 -2.95 -25.70
CA MET A 633 8.09 -1.68 -26.30
C MET A 633 8.48 -1.92 -27.77
N PRO A 634 7.66 -1.51 -28.75
CA PRO A 634 7.88 -1.85 -30.15
C PRO A 634 9.20 -1.33 -30.72
N ALA A 635 9.69 -0.17 -30.28
CA ALA A 635 10.91 0.43 -30.82
C ALA A 635 11.74 1.13 -29.75
N LEU A 636 13.06 0.94 -29.82
CA LEU A 636 14.08 1.67 -29.07
C LEU A 636 15.09 2.26 -30.05
N ALA A 637 15.43 3.54 -29.88
CA ALA A 637 16.54 4.20 -30.58
C ALA A 637 17.58 4.66 -29.56
N LEU A 638 18.84 4.27 -29.76
CA LEU A 638 19.99 4.69 -28.97
C LEU A 638 20.91 5.54 -29.84
N GLY A 639 21.11 6.79 -29.44
CA GLY A 639 22.13 7.68 -30.01
C GLY A 639 23.56 7.21 -29.67
N ASP A 640 24.55 7.82 -30.31
CA ASP A 640 25.96 7.48 -30.05
C ASP A 640 26.35 7.69 -28.58
N GLY A 641 26.88 6.64 -27.95
CA GLY A 641 27.24 6.62 -26.54
C GLY A 641 26.05 6.56 -25.57
N ALA A 642 24.83 6.34 -26.04
CA ALA A 642 23.65 6.27 -25.18
C ALA A 642 23.56 4.93 -24.41
N ALA A 643 23.03 4.97 -23.20
CA ALA A 643 22.88 3.81 -22.33
C ALA A 643 21.46 3.64 -21.80
N LEU A 644 20.82 2.51 -22.12
CA LEU A 644 19.60 2.06 -21.45
C LEU A 644 19.98 1.34 -20.17
N ALA A 645 19.79 1.99 -19.02
CA ALA A 645 19.83 1.33 -17.73
C ALA A 645 18.46 0.68 -17.46
N LEU A 646 18.44 -0.62 -17.14
CA LEU A 646 17.22 -1.39 -16.91
C LEU A 646 17.27 -2.06 -15.55
N ALA A 647 16.24 -1.82 -14.72
CA ALA A 647 16.10 -2.47 -13.42
C ALA A 647 14.64 -2.84 -13.15
N ALA A 648 14.43 -3.81 -12.26
CA ALA A 648 13.13 -4.04 -11.67
C ALA A 648 13.02 -3.35 -10.31
N HIS A 649 11.79 -3.04 -9.94
CA HIS A 649 11.45 -2.38 -8.69
C HIS A 649 11.57 -3.29 -7.46
N ASP A 650 11.34 -4.58 -7.64
CA ASP A 650 11.34 -5.56 -6.57
C ASP A 650 12.20 -6.78 -6.92
N SER A 651 12.04 -7.85 -6.15
CA SER A 651 12.79 -9.10 -6.29
C SER A 651 12.27 -10.00 -7.41
N PHE A 652 11.19 -9.63 -8.11
CA PHE A 652 10.80 -10.36 -9.31
C PHE A 652 11.80 -10.10 -10.43
N LEU A 653 11.79 -10.97 -11.46
CA LEU A 653 12.66 -10.86 -12.63
C LEU A 653 11.85 -10.53 -13.90
N PRO A 654 11.18 -9.38 -13.98
CA PRO A 654 10.42 -8.99 -15.16
C PRO A 654 11.31 -8.82 -16.39
N THR A 655 10.68 -8.88 -17.56
CA THR A 655 11.34 -8.76 -18.86
C THR A 655 10.89 -7.50 -19.58
N LEU A 656 11.82 -6.69 -20.07
CA LEU A 656 11.53 -5.69 -21.11
C LEU A 656 11.72 -6.34 -22.48
N ALA A 657 10.65 -6.45 -23.27
CA ALA A 657 10.69 -6.98 -24.63
C ALA A 657 10.66 -5.81 -25.64
N LEU A 658 11.74 -5.70 -26.41
CA LEU A 658 11.93 -4.68 -27.44
C LEU A 658 11.68 -5.27 -28.83
N GLY A 659 10.90 -4.59 -29.66
CA GLY A 659 10.65 -5.02 -31.05
C GLY A 659 11.86 -4.75 -31.96
N THR A 660 12.10 -3.47 -32.26
CA THR A 660 13.29 -3.01 -33.01
C THR A 660 14.20 -2.18 -32.10
N VAL A 661 15.50 -2.35 -32.26
CA VAL A 661 16.55 -1.58 -31.59
C VAL A 661 17.43 -0.97 -32.68
N ALA A 662 17.47 0.35 -32.76
CA ALA A 662 18.31 1.09 -33.69
C ALA A 662 19.51 1.72 -32.95
N LEU A 663 20.72 1.42 -33.42
CA LEU A 663 21.99 1.94 -32.90
C LEU A 663 22.53 3.03 -33.86
N ASP A 664 22.36 4.30 -33.50
CA ASP A 664 22.90 5.46 -34.25
C ASP A 664 24.37 5.78 -33.87
N GLY A 665 25.03 4.81 -33.24
CA GLY A 665 26.38 4.87 -32.68
C GLY A 665 26.53 3.80 -31.60
N GLU A 666 27.50 3.92 -30.70
CA GLU A 666 27.64 2.96 -29.59
C GLU A 666 26.39 2.97 -28.71
N GLY A 667 25.70 1.82 -28.58
CA GLY A 667 24.53 1.68 -27.72
C GLY A 667 24.76 0.66 -26.62
N ALA A 668 24.58 1.09 -25.37
CA ALA A 668 24.77 0.27 -24.19
C ALA A 668 23.44 -0.18 -23.56
N PHE A 669 23.39 -1.45 -23.18
CA PHE A 669 22.36 -2.04 -22.34
C PHE A 669 22.96 -2.35 -20.98
N ASP A 670 22.66 -1.54 -19.97
CA ASP A 670 23.04 -1.79 -18.58
C ASP A 670 21.88 -2.45 -17.84
N VAL A 671 21.84 -3.79 -17.90
CA VAL A 671 20.73 -4.57 -17.34
C VAL A 671 21.11 -5.04 -15.94
N ALA A 672 20.40 -4.55 -14.93
CA ALA A 672 20.58 -4.96 -13.55
C ALA A 672 20.21 -6.44 -13.34
N ALA A 673 20.75 -7.07 -12.29
CA ALA A 673 20.45 -8.46 -11.95
C ALA A 673 18.96 -8.73 -11.69
N SER A 674 18.19 -7.69 -11.36
CA SER A 674 16.76 -7.77 -11.09
C SER A 674 15.90 -7.76 -12.37
N ALA A 675 16.47 -7.62 -13.57
CA ALA A 675 15.69 -7.54 -14.80
C ALA A 675 16.27 -8.36 -15.95
N ARG A 676 15.43 -8.61 -16.95
CA ARG A 676 15.82 -9.18 -18.25
C ARG A 676 15.43 -8.22 -19.37
N CYS A 677 16.23 -8.17 -20.42
CA CYS A 677 15.91 -7.46 -21.65
C CYS A 677 15.92 -8.44 -22.81
N ASN A 678 14.83 -8.52 -23.58
CA ASN A 678 14.77 -9.27 -24.83
C ASN A 678 14.76 -8.27 -25.97
N ALA A 679 15.85 -8.18 -26.73
CA ALA A 679 15.94 -7.35 -27.92
C ALA A 679 15.56 -8.16 -29.16
N GLY A 680 14.57 -7.67 -29.91
CA GLY A 680 14.20 -8.20 -31.21
C GLY A 680 15.26 -7.88 -32.28
N SER A 681 14.87 -7.21 -33.36
CA SER A 681 15.81 -6.86 -34.42
C SER A 681 16.72 -5.72 -33.97
N VAL A 682 18.04 -5.95 -33.97
CA VAL A 682 19.05 -4.92 -33.68
C VAL A 682 19.72 -4.51 -34.99
N THR A 683 19.67 -3.22 -35.32
CA THR A 683 20.23 -2.65 -36.55
C THR A 683 21.06 -1.39 -36.25
N GLY A 684 21.88 -0.94 -37.20
CA GLY A 684 22.60 0.33 -37.08
C GLY A 684 24.09 0.21 -37.41
N VAL A 685 24.83 1.29 -37.20
CA VAL A 685 26.26 1.35 -37.58
C VAL A 685 27.21 1.14 -36.39
N GLY A 686 26.73 1.34 -35.16
CA GLY A 686 27.57 1.33 -33.98
C GLY A 686 27.64 0.00 -33.23
N PRO A 687 28.55 -0.10 -32.25
CA PRO A 687 28.73 -1.30 -31.44
C PRO A 687 27.58 -1.52 -30.44
N LEU A 688 27.31 -2.79 -30.13
CA LEU A 688 26.41 -3.22 -29.07
C LEU A 688 27.20 -3.51 -27.80
N VAL A 689 26.89 -2.81 -26.71
CA VAL A 689 27.55 -3.00 -25.42
C VAL A 689 26.56 -3.58 -24.40
N LYS A 690 26.93 -4.69 -23.75
CA LYS A 690 26.18 -5.30 -22.65
C LYS A 690 26.92 -5.07 -21.32
N ARG A 691 26.27 -4.35 -20.41
CA ARG A 691 26.67 -4.03 -19.03
C ARG A 691 25.64 -4.55 -18.03
N GLY A 692 25.98 -4.46 -16.74
CA GLY A 692 25.12 -4.88 -15.65
C GLY A 692 25.02 -6.39 -15.51
N ALA A 693 24.71 -6.86 -14.29
CA ALA A 693 24.75 -8.27 -13.94
C ALA A 693 23.60 -9.12 -14.53
N GLY A 694 22.54 -8.49 -15.06
CA GLY A 694 21.37 -9.15 -15.63
C GLY A 694 21.58 -9.68 -17.05
N THR A 695 20.48 -10.06 -17.70
CA THR A 695 20.50 -10.72 -19.02
C THR A 695 19.95 -9.81 -20.12
N LEU A 696 20.70 -9.70 -21.21
CA LEU A 696 20.22 -9.23 -22.50
C LEU A 696 20.12 -10.44 -23.44
N ALA A 697 18.92 -10.79 -23.88
CA ALA A 697 18.70 -11.81 -24.89
C ALA A 697 18.50 -11.17 -26.26
N LEU A 698 19.13 -11.71 -27.30
CA LEU A 698 18.81 -11.37 -28.69
C LEU A 698 17.82 -12.40 -29.21
N ALA A 699 16.59 -11.97 -29.47
CA ALA A 699 15.44 -12.81 -29.82
C ALA A 699 14.87 -12.54 -31.23
N GLY A 700 15.35 -11.50 -31.91
CA GLY A 700 14.97 -11.18 -33.30
C GLY A 700 15.71 -12.03 -34.33
N ALA A 701 15.67 -11.66 -35.62
CA ALA A 701 16.51 -12.28 -36.65
C ALA A 701 18.02 -12.08 -36.36
N THR A 702 18.90 -12.53 -37.26
CA THR A 702 20.32 -12.15 -37.19
C THR A 702 20.42 -10.63 -37.08
N ALA A 703 21.12 -10.15 -36.06
CA ALA A 703 21.35 -8.73 -35.89
C ALA A 703 22.16 -8.18 -37.07
N ASP A 704 21.80 -6.98 -37.50
CA ASP A 704 22.32 -6.32 -38.70
C ASP A 704 22.95 -4.97 -38.35
N TYR A 705 23.66 -4.93 -37.21
CA TYR A 705 24.52 -3.81 -36.86
C TYR A 705 25.95 -4.05 -37.34
N ALA A 706 26.65 -3.00 -37.74
CA ALA A 706 28.00 -3.10 -38.31
C ALA A 706 29.13 -3.13 -37.27
N GLY A 707 28.89 -2.65 -36.04
CA GLY A 707 29.92 -2.50 -35.01
C GLY A 707 30.24 -3.78 -34.22
N ASP A 708 31.16 -3.62 -33.26
CA ASP A 708 31.60 -4.69 -32.35
C ASP A 708 30.51 -5.11 -31.35
N THR A 709 30.64 -6.31 -30.81
CA THR A 709 29.84 -6.79 -29.68
C THR A 709 30.71 -6.80 -28.43
N ARG A 710 30.36 -5.99 -27.43
CA ARG A 710 31.13 -5.93 -26.17
C ARG A 710 30.30 -6.43 -25.00
N LEU A 711 30.80 -7.47 -24.34
CA LEU A 711 30.22 -8.03 -23.11
C LEU A 711 31.11 -7.61 -21.94
N GLU A 712 30.68 -6.59 -21.21
CA GLU A 712 31.42 -6.07 -20.06
C GLU A 712 30.98 -6.74 -18.76
N ALA A 713 29.70 -7.10 -18.62
CA ALA A 713 29.17 -7.84 -17.46
C ALA A 713 27.86 -8.57 -17.76
N GLY A 714 27.51 -9.53 -16.89
CA GLY A 714 26.24 -10.26 -16.95
C GLY A 714 26.14 -11.19 -18.15
N THR A 715 24.92 -11.48 -18.61
CA THR A 715 24.70 -12.47 -19.68
C THR A 715 24.21 -11.83 -20.97
N LEU A 716 24.85 -12.15 -22.10
CA LEU A 716 24.27 -12.03 -23.44
C LEU A 716 23.74 -13.41 -23.85
N ALA A 717 22.43 -13.54 -24.01
CA ALA A 717 21.78 -14.81 -24.32
C ALA A 717 21.34 -14.89 -25.77
N LEU A 718 21.73 -15.97 -26.44
CA LEU A 718 21.39 -16.26 -27.83
C LEU A 718 20.62 -17.59 -27.90
N ASP A 719 19.45 -17.58 -28.53
CA ASP A 719 18.60 -18.75 -28.80
C ASP A 719 18.78 -19.29 -30.24
N ALA A 720 19.59 -18.61 -31.05
CA ALA A 720 20.06 -19.02 -32.37
C ALA A 720 21.38 -18.32 -32.68
N ALA A 721 21.91 -18.48 -33.89
CA ALA A 721 23.03 -17.66 -34.36
C ALA A 721 22.54 -16.22 -34.66
N ARG A 722 22.66 -15.32 -33.68
CA ARG A 722 22.12 -13.95 -33.74
C ARG A 722 23.15 -12.86 -33.98
N LEU A 723 24.43 -13.05 -33.65
CA LEU A 723 25.43 -11.99 -33.82
C LEU A 723 25.84 -11.81 -35.29
N PRO A 724 26.16 -10.58 -35.73
CA PRO A 724 26.70 -10.34 -37.07
C PRO A 724 28.01 -11.10 -37.25
N ARG A 725 28.19 -11.76 -38.39
CA ARG A 725 29.42 -12.51 -38.68
C ARG A 725 30.68 -11.63 -38.67
N ALA A 726 30.53 -10.37 -39.04
CA ALA A 726 31.62 -9.39 -39.14
C ALA A 726 31.99 -8.75 -37.79
N THR A 727 31.22 -8.99 -36.72
CA THR A 727 31.47 -8.36 -35.42
C THR A 727 32.74 -8.91 -34.78
N ASP A 728 33.55 -8.04 -34.18
CA ASP A 728 34.53 -8.45 -33.19
C ASP A 728 33.86 -8.62 -31.83
N LEU A 729 34.13 -9.74 -31.18
CA LEU A 729 33.54 -10.08 -29.88
C LEU A 729 34.54 -9.75 -28.76
N HIS A 730 34.17 -8.84 -27.87
CA HIS A 730 34.95 -8.53 -26.67
C HIS A 730 34.24 -9.08 -25.44
N VAL A 731 34.94 -9.85 -24.62
CA VAL A 731 34.40 -10.45 -23.38
C VAL A 731 35.28 -10.04 -22.21
N SER A 732 34.68 -9.41 -21.19
CA SER A 732 35.38 -9.03 -19.96
C SER A 732 35.07 -10.01 -18.83
N THR A 733 35.92 -10.04 -17.81
CA THR A 733 35.73 -10.83 -16.60
C THR A 733 34.37 -10.52 -15.97
N GLY A 734 33.61 -11.57 -15.63
CA GLY A 734 32.26 -11.44 -15.08
C GLY A 734 31.14 -11.40 -16.13
N ALA A 735 31.47 -11.40 -17.42
CA ALA A 735 30.51 -11.56 -18.50
C ALA A 735 30.35 -13.03 -18.93
N THR A 736 29.17 -13.35 -19.46
CA THR A 736 28.80 -14.68 -19.96
C THR A 736 28.12 -14.55 -21.33
N LEU A 737 28.59 -15.34 -22.30
CA LEU A 737 27.90 -15.60 -23.55
C LEU A 737 27.10 -16.91 -23.43
N SER A 738 25.77 -16.82 -23.40
CA SER A 738 24.91 -18.00 -23.41
C SER A 738 24.52 -18.37 -24.83
N LEU A 739 24.98 -19.54 -25.29
CA LEU A 739 24.64 -20.13 -26.58
C LEU A 739 23.58 -21.23 -26.35
N ALA A 740 22.37 -20.81 -26.01
CA ALA A 740 21.25 -21.68 -25.64
C ALA A 740 20.59 -22.36 -26.86
N PHE A 741 21.38 -22.78 -27.85
CA PHE A 741 20.93 -23.40 -29.09
C PHE A 741 21.97 -24.39 -29.62
N THR A 742 21.52 -25.40 -30.36
CA THR A 742 22.42 -26.32 -31.06
C THR A 742 22.82 -25.72 -32.40
N GLY A 743 24.12 -25.49 -32.62
CA GLY A 743 24.61 -24.89 -33.86
C GLY A 743 25.89 -24.08 -33.68
N LYS A 744 26.18 -23.21 -34.65
CA LYS A 744 27.39 -22.37 -34.68
C LYS A 744 27.02 -20.89 -34.75
N GLN A 745 27.51 -20.10 -33.80
CA GLN A 745 27.62 -18.65 -33.93
C GLN A 745 28.99 -18.30 -34.54
N TYR A 746 29.03 -17.42 -35.54
CA TYR A 746 30.28 -16.93 -36.14
C TYR A 746 30.55 -15.49 -35.74
N VAL A 747 31.83 -15.16 -35.49
CA VAL A 747 32.33 -13.79 -35.26
C VAL A 747 33.65 -13.58 -36.02
N HIS A 748 34.06 -12.33 -36.19
CA HIS A 748 35.31 -11.99 -36.87
C HIS A 748 36.50 -12.32 -35.96
N ALA A 749 36.82 -11.47 -34.99
CA ALA A 749 37.81 -11.73 -33.95
C ALA A 749 37.17 -11.92 -32.56
N LEU A 750 37.99 -12.37 -31.59
CA LEU A 750 37.61 -12.52 -30.19
C LEU A 750 38.70 -11.90 -29.31
N TYR A 751 38.29 -11.10 -28.34
CA TYR A 751 39.14 -10.55 -27.29
C TYR A 751 38.58 -10.94 -25.92
N VAL A 752 39.43 -11.44 -25.03
CA VAL A 752 39.06 -11.76 -23.64
C VAL A 752 39.93 -10.93 -22.71
N ASP A 753 39.30 -10.08 -21.88
CA ASP A 753 39.98 -9.11 -21.01
C ASP A 753 41.00 -8.24 -21.76
N GLY A 754 40.63 -7.83 -22.98
CA GLY A 754 41.47 -7.04 -23.89
C GLY A 754 42.55 -7.84 -24.64
N ALA A 755 42.79 -9.10 -24.27
CA ALA A 755 43.76 -9.94 -24.97
C ALA A 755 43.14 -10.59 -26.23
N PRO A 756 43.77 -10.49 -27.41
CA PRO A 756 43.29 -11.15 -28.62
C PRO A 756 43.40 -12.68 -28.49
N MET A 757 42.35 -13.38 -28.90
CA MET A 757 42.26 -14.84 -28.85
C MET A 757 42.48 -15.46 -30.25
N PRO A 758 43.07 -16.66 -30.35
CA PRO A 758 43.23 -17.34 -31.65
C PRO A 758 41.88 -17.64 -32.33
N GLY A 759 41.84 -17.61 -33.66
CA GLY A 759 40.67 -18.13 -34.38
C GLY A 759 40.50 -19.64 -34.18
N GLY A 760 39.25 -20.10 -34.17
CA GLY A 760 38.93 -21.48 -33.85
C GLY A 760 37.55 -21.67 -33.24
N VAL A 761 37.40 -22.80 -32.53
CA VAL A 761 36.12 -23.29 -32.02
C VAL A 761 36.12 -23.29 -30.49
N TYR A 762 35.20 -22.51 -29.92
CA TYR A 762 35.00 -22.32 -28.48
C TYR A 762 33.65 -22.89 -28.05
N THR A 763 33.64 -23.60 -26.92
CA THR A 763 32.47 -24.23 -26.31
C THR A 763 32.51 -24.03 -24.80
N ALA A 764 31.41 -24.31 -24.10
CA ALA A 764 31.36 -24.27 -22.63
C ALA A 764 32.42 -25.17 -21.95
N ALA A 765 32.89 -26.22 -22.63
CA ALA A 765 33.97 -27.07 -22.13
C ALA A 765 35.37 -26.43 -22.23
N LYS A 766 35.54 -25.42 -23.09
CA LYS A 766 36.83 -24.76 -23.37
C LYS A 766 36.92 -23.34 -22.82
N ALA A 767 35.79 -22.69 -22.56
CA ALA A 767 35.72 -21.32 -22.08
C ALA A 767 34.64 -21.20 -21.00
N ALA A 768 35.04 -20.84 -19.78
CA ALA A 768 34.13 -20.76 -18.63
C ALA A 768 33.07 -19.65 -18.76
N TRP A 769 33.31 -18.64 -19.59
CA TRP A 769 32.38 -17.56 -19.91
C TRP A 769 31.38 -17.95 -21.03
N ILE A 770 31.43 -19.18 -21.55
CA ILE A 770 30.42 -19.72 -22.47
C ILE A 770 29.50 -20.70 -21.74
N THR A 771 28.19 -20.57 -21.92
CA THR A 771 27.19 -21.55 -21.46
C THR A 771 26.33 -22.06 -22.61
N GLY A 772 25.63 -23.18 -22.39
CA GLY A 772 24.72 -23.78 -23.37
C GLY A 772 25.38 -24.76 -24.36
N PRO A 773 24.57 -25.47 -25.18
CA PRO A 773 25.04 -26.51 -26.09
C PRO A 773 25.68 -25.97 -27.39
N GLY A 774 25.57 -24.67 -27.66
CA GLY A 774 26.06 -24.06 -28.89
C GLY A 774 27.57 -23.93 -28.96
N THR A 775 28.05 -23.56 -30.15
CA THR A 775 29.49 -23.41 -30.44
C THR A 775 29.77 -22.02 -31.01
N LEU A 776 30.78 -21.34 -30.47
CA LEU A 776 31.31 -20.09 -31.04
C LEU A 776 32.46 -20.42 -32.00
N VAL A 777 32.42 -19.83 -33.20
CA VAL A 777 33.45 -19.95 -34.23
C VAL A 777 34.05 -18.58 -34.52
N VAL A 778 35.32 -18.42 -34.17
CA VAL A 778 36.11 -17.20 -34.42
C VAL A 778 36.87 -17.38 -35.73
N THR A 779 36.70 -16.45 -36.66
CA THR A 779 37.24 -16.59 -38.03
C THR A 779 38.59 -15.92 -38.24
N TYR A 780 38.99 -15.01 -37.35
CA TYR A 780 40.25 -14.28 -37.39
C TYR A 780 40.99 -14.30 -36.04
N PRO A 781 42.33 -14.50 -36.04
CA PRO A 781 43.14 -14.89 -37.19
C PRO A 781 42.83 -16.34 -37.62
N PRO A 782 43.08 -16.73 -38.88
CA PRO A 782 42.80 -18.09 -39.35
C PRO A 782 43.45 -19.18 -38.47
N VAL A 783 42.77 -20.32 -38.33
CA VAL A 783 43.25 -21.46 -37.51
C VAL A 783 44.68 -21.83 -37.91
N GLY A 784 45.59 -21.90 -36.92
CA GLY A 784 47.01 -22.22 -37.11
C GLY A 784 47.94 -21.00 -37.27
N SER A 785 47.41 -19.78 -37.21
CA SER A 785 48.22 -18.55 -37.19
C SER A 785 48.92 -18.37 -35.84
N MET A 786 50.21 -18.01 -35.84
CA MET A 786 50.93 -17.61 -34.61
C MET A 786 50.55 -16.19 -34.22
N LEU A 787 49.98 -16.02 -33.01
CA LEU A 787 49.69 -14.71 -32.43
C LEU A 787 50.94 -14.22 -31.68
N PHE A 788 51.61 -13.20 -32.19
CA PHE A 788 52.71 -12.55 -31.46
C PHE A 788 52.10 -11.53 -30.49
N LEU A 789 51.97 -11.88 -29.20
CA LEU A 789 51.74 -10.88 -28.16
C LEU A 789 53.00 -10.02 -28.00
N LYS A 790 52.84 -8.70 -28.06
CA LYS A 790 53.90 -7.73 -27.77
C LYS A 790 53.86 -7.31 -26.32
#